data_AF-A0A7Y6PZW6-F1
#
_entry.id   AF-A0A7Y6PZW6-F1
#
_cell.length_a   1.000
_cell.length_b   1.000
_cell.length_c   1.000
_cell.angle_alpha   90.00
_cell.angle_beta   90.00
_cell.angle_gamma   90.00
#
_symmetry.space_group_name_H-M   'P 1'
#
loop_
_entity.id
_entity.type
_entity.pdbx_description
1 polymer ?
#
loop_
_entity_poly.entity_id
_entity_poly.type
_entity_poly.pdbx_seq_one_letter_code
_entity_poly.pdbx_strand_id
1 'polypeptide(L)'
;MRVRLLLGIAVFAGCAPAYDPTRVPADPGTFGERVVTLMCKRIAFQADPTDVSGSKYRDACKGGPLPDGAPPQLVALAANRARLVTAIDHIVPDDVTGPLQAYLTKPEILALYDDDTMSSSIASLGDMLTDIGNDEPAMFAFGRMGTRNGYRPVDQAIGPAAPLTGSPHIREVMDTVLPSIVDGGSSKAPWDAFVQAMSMTLADASPAPSGASTAAQIANEFLLTERADLGEPTPLWLVRRDRRGIAKVALVGGVIPAPFVDLDGDKLADVNEHGEFLAANGTVLAATTPFRTTGDNATRDAQGRALDANGAPIYEYFDVTKTLLGSMANDQATLLDPQKSTVIDLLRGADELLGERTSQTKTFDNGTTLTFQGHDTQSSPLLDLAYAFAQLLRDPNILDTLALTDTLFDDHKAAVARLLEAAIVTARMADDHPEAEILADAPLWDDLRPHLQKILTNPQLTRDLFAALEKPEVRQLLLRFRDQMKYKDRFDIASNQTVTGSFSTVVDRTQPDIGFNRSLWQRLLALISDSNGVEECSKAGAQVKEPLTGLPIATYANACALFRIPNMAVFYLQSIVYAKDANGMLLCETTAGAFGNTQPGATAEACAAMGRRPRRKANFSYQWGTVVHTLIAAQGGDAYLEQQSTITGFGTHPTPEALNRVLFLEPRPQTLQDTSNPSRDKFGALMTEKHAGTLPVWERDNFFDTVRPVLQAFADANEEQIFVDIISVLHKHWSSAQSTDTQHADPNAANYTRGSNGVSYEPLVIDAFAGDLWPALTENAAELNAITVNGKPFRTIVANAGSYLVTPRPGLTDRKGGTTTTTADDNLVPTLSPWHLLADAYRAKRARIAMSPRAALWAESTHELIDVMFRSHKVGGTWTFDSPHFRAATHATTKLLRDRIAEHDAKGDRVQWLETELPQKIEDFLTHPLLTTAIDFVESQTTAGAPRAAFDKLLHGVMDGASSPEAYATMRIAAADLVQLAIDDPDLVAIARMAGHLLAQDKTYLPTQLALLAKLHAADTDATLTNLVARLFTQHDPAADPGISAISAVADGIGDVDRVHPGPPAPWLAEDYGSTFRSVGVFLHEEKRGMPRFITIIKGRDL
;
A
#
# COMPACT_ATOMS: atom_id res chain seq x y z
N MET A 1 64.07 -5.64 72.04
CA MET A 1 63.10 -5.06 73.00
C MET A 1 61.71 -5.42 72.45
N ARG A 2 61.34 -6.71 72.55
CA ARG A 2 60.51 -7.38 73.59
C ARG A 2 59.02 -7.17 73.29
N VAL A 3 58.29 -8.08 72.62
CA VAL A 3 57.97 -9.51 72.89
C VAL A 3 57.16 -9.71 74.17
N ARG A 4 56.06 -10.48 73.99
CA ARG A 4 55.04 -11.04 74.91
C ARG A 4 53.69 -10.32 74.74
N LEU A 5 52.58 -10.96 74.35
CA LEU A 5 52.18 -12.38 74.45
C LEU A 5 50.94 -12.51 73.51
N LEU A 6 50.95 -13.24 72.38
CA LEU A 6 50.66 -14.68 72.31
C LEU A 6 49.68 -15.16 73.37
N LEU A 7 48.39 -15.33 73.03
CA LEU A 7 47.75 -16.64 73.12
C LEU A 7 46.36 -16.59 72.46
N GLY A 8 46.34 -17.07 71.23
CA GLY A 8 45.15 -17.38 70.44
C GLY A 8 45.57 -18.07 69.14
N ILE A 9 46.54 -18.99 69.25
CA ILE A 9 46.93 -19.95 68.23
C ILE A 9 45.90 -21.09 68.25
N ALA A 10 45.53 -21.54 67.04
CA ALA A 10 44.98 -22.86 66.70
C ALA A 10 43.52 -23.09 67.13
N VAL A 11 42.58 -23.46 66.26
CA VAL A 11 42.59 -24.40 65.12
C VAL A 11 41.44 -23.91 64.20
N PHE A 12 41.64 -23.47 62.97
CA PHE A 12 41.63 -24.30 61.76
C PHE A 12 42.31 -23.54 60.61
N ALA A 13 43.62 -23.70 60.49
CA ALA A 13 44.28 -23.65 59.19
C ALA A 13 44.21 -25.09 58.63
N GLY A 14 43.35 -25.28 57.63
CA GLY A 14 43.26 -26.49 56.83
C GLY A 14 43.39 -26.15 55.35
N CYS A 15 44.62 -25.92 54.92
CA CYS A 15 45.10 -26.03 53.53
C CYS A 15 44.39 -25.20 52.44
N ALA A 16 44.69 -23.91 52.35
CA ALA A 16 44.90 -23.27 51.04
C ALA A 16 46.41 -22.97 50.92
N PRO A 17 47.14 -23.50 49.92
CA PRO A 17 48.54 -23.16 49.75
C PRO A 17 48.68 -21.68 49.40
N ALA A 18 49.78 -21.06 49.87
CA ALA A 18 50.18 -19.71 49.50
C ALA A 18 50.27 -19.58 47.96
N TYR A 19 49.87 -18.41 47.45
CA TYR A 19 49.97 -18.05 46.03
C TYR A 19 51.40 -18.29 45.54
N ASP A 20 51.57 -19.29 44.67
CA ASP A 20 52.84 -19.71 44.11
C ASP A 20 53.05 -19.00 42.75
N PRO A 21 53.90 -17.95 42.67
CA PRO A 21 54.18 -17.23 41.44
C PRO A 21 55.03 -18.04 40.45
N THR A 22 55.50 -19.24 40.83
CA THR A 22 56.28 -20.15 39.98
C THR A 22 55.44 -21.26 39.35
N ARG A 23 54.14 -21.30 39.65
CA ARG A 23 53.23 -22.30 39.11
C ARG A 23 53.01 -22.05 37.61
N VAL A 24 53.69 -22.83 36.79
CA VAL A 24 53.41 -22.91 35.34
C VAL A 24 51.95 -23.35 35.16
N PRO A 25 51.16 -22.71 34.29
CA PRO A 25 49.79 -23.13 34.02
C PRO A 25 49.75 -24.63 33.71
N ALA A 26 48.91 -25.39 34.41
CA ALA A 26 48.89 -26.85 34.33
C ALA A 26 48.45 -27.40 32.95
N ASP A 27 47.91 -26.54 32.09
CA ASP A 27 47.51 -26.81 30.70
C ASP A 27 47.94 -25.62 29.81
N PRO A 28 49.11 -25.68 29.12
CA PRO A 28 49.46 -24.70 28.08
C PRO A 28 48.56 -24.94 26.86
N GLY A 29 47.84 -23.91 26.45
CA GLY A 29 46.83 -24.00 25.38
C GLY A 29 45.96 -22.75 25.32
N THR A 30 45.21 -22.61 24.22
CA THR A 30 44.22 -21.54 23.99
C THR A 30 43.05 -21.65 24.97
N PHE A 31 42.14 -20.67 24.98
CA PHE A 31 40.97 -20.71 25.86
C PHE A 31 40.07 -21.91 25.54
N GLY A 32 39.79 -22.17 24.26
CA GLY A 32 39.03 -23.31 23.77
C GLY A 32 39.64 -24.65 24.17
N GLU A 33 40.96 -24.80 24.06
CA GLU A 33 41.64 -26.03 24.51
C GLU A 33 41.40 -26.30 26.00
N ARG A 34 41.43 -25.26 26.84
CA ARG A 34 41.16 -25.40 28.28
C ARG A 34 39.70 -25.77 28.54
N VAL A 35 38.76 -25.12 27.88
CA VAL A 35 37.32 -25.40 28.03
C VAL A 35 37.01 -26.85 27.64
N VAL A 36 37.43 -27.29 26.46
CA VAL A 36 37.16 -28.66 25.99
C VAL A 36 37.88 -29.71 26.85
N THR A 37 39.09 -29.41 27.33
CA THR A 37 39.81 -30.29 28.29
C THR A 37 39.03 -30.43 29.61
N LEU A 38 38.44 -29.35 30.13
CA LEU A 38 37.62 -29.38 31.34
C LEU A 38 36.30 -30.13 31.11
N MET A 39 35.65 -29.92 29.98
CA MET A 39 34.46 -30.69 29.56
C MET A 39 34.78 -32.19 29.53
N CYS A 40 35.89 -32.57 28.90
CA CYS A 40 36.33 -33.97 28.85
C CYS A 40 36.58 -34.56 30.24
N LYS A 41 37.34 -33.86 31.09
CA LYS A 41 37.61 -34.32 32.47
C LYS A 41 36.32 -34.55 33.25
N ARG A 42 35.31 -33.69 33.05
CA ARG A 42 34.00 -33.82 33.69
C ARG A 42 33.23 -35.03 33.17
N ILE A 43 33.09 -35.19 31.85
CA ILE A 43 32.39 -36.32 31.23
C ILE A 43 33.07 -37.64 31.64
N ALA A 44 34.40 -37.67 31.65
CA ALA A 44 35.17 -38.83 32.07
C ALA A 44 34.89 -39.22 33.52
N PHE A 45 34.84 -38.23 34.42
CA PHE A 45 34.50 -38.47 35.83
C PHE A 45 33.04 -38.90 36.02
N GLN A 46 32.10 -38.37 35.23
CA GLN A 46 30.70 -38.81 35.28
C GLN A 46 30.54 -40.25 34.80
N ALA A 47 31.25 -40.63 33.74
CA ALA A 47 31.19 -41.96 33.16
C ALA A 47 31.98 -43.01 33.97
N ASP A 48 33.03 -42.61 34.67
CA ASP A 48 33.79 -43.47 35.60
C ASP A 48 34.04 -42.76 36.95
N PRO A 49 33.02 -42.71 37.84
CA PRO A 49 33.13 -42.02 39.13
C PRO A 49 34.18 -42.59 40.07
N THR A 50 34.72 -43.78 39.75
CA THR A 50 35.74 -44.46 40.56
C THR A 50 37.15 -43.94 40.28
N ASP A 51 37.40 -43.33 39.12
CA ASP A 51 38.67 -42.63 38.82
C ASP A 51 38.68 -41.21 39.39
N VAL A 52 38.74 -41.12 40.71
CA VAL A 52 38.82 -39.83 41.45
C VAL A 52 40.06 -39.02 41.07
N SER A 53 41.13 -39.70 40.61
CA SER A 53 42.38 -39.06 40.20
C SER A 53 42.33 -38.47 38.78
N GLY A 54 41.31 -38.83 38.01
CA GLY A 54 41.18 -38.57 36.58
C GLY A 54 42.37 -39.07 35.75
N SER A 55 43.14 -40.04 36.24
CA SER A 55 44.40 -40.47 35.60
C SER A 55 44.15 -41.30 34.34
N LYS A 56 43.03 -42.04 34.28
CA LYS A 56 42.69 -42.95 33.19
C LYS A 56 42.45 -42.22 31.86
N TYR A 57 41.83 -41.05 31.93
CA TYR A 57 41.47 -40.24 30.75
C TYR A 57 42.26 -38.92 30.67
N ARG A 58 43.24 -38.69 31.55
CA ARG A 58 43.99 -37.42 31.64
C ARG A 58 44.64 -37.03 30.32
N ASP A 59 45.36 -37.97 29.72
CA ASP A 59 46.11 -37.75 28.48
C ASP A 59 45.14 -37.62 27.30
N ALA A 60 44.07 -38.43 27.26
CA ALA A 60 43.02 -38.33 26.26
C ALA A 60 42.33 -36.96 26.27
N CYS A 61 42.00 -36.43 27.45
CA CYS A 61 41.40 -35.10 27.57
C CYS A 61 42.34 -33.96 27.16
N LYS A 62 43.66 -34.19 27.15
CA LYS A 62 44.66 -33.25 26.60
C LYS A 62 44.90 -33.44 25.09
N GLY A 63 44.07 -34.22 24.40
CA GLY A 63 44.19 -34.50 22.96
C GLY A 63 44.98 -35.78 22.62
N GLY A 64 45.34 -36.59 23.62
CA GLY A 64 45.93 -37.92 23.41
C GLY A 64 44.90 -38.97 22.97
N PRO A 65 45.35 -40.20 22.65
CA PRO A 65 44.45 -41.28 22.24
C PRO A 65 43.51 -41.71 23.39
N LEU A 66 42.28 -42.09 23.04
CA LEU A 66 41.31 -42.63 23.99
C LEU A 66 41.71 -44.06 24.43
N PRO A 67 41.56 -44.42 25.72
CA PRO A 67 41.71 -45.79 26.19
C PRO A 67 40.66 -46.74 25.56
N ASP A 68 41.01 -48.03 25.44
CA ASP A 68 40.07 -49.06 24.99
C ASP A 68 38.82 -49.12 25.88
N GLY A 69 37.64 -49.19 25.26
CA GLY A 69 36.36 -49.20 25.97
C GLY A 69 35.94 -47.86 26.57
N ALA A 70 36.49 -46.75 26.05
CA ALA A 70 36.04 -45.40 26.44
C ALA A 70 34.51 -45.23 26.26
N PRO A 71 33.84 -44.55 27.22
CA PRO A 71 32.42 -44.20 27.12
C PRO A 71 32.08 -43.51 25.78
N PRO A 72 30.90 -43.80 25.18
CA PRO A 72 30.48 -43.20 23.91
C PRO A 72 30.55 -41.66 23.87
N GLN A 73 30.22 -41.00 24.99
CA GLN A 73 30.30 -39.55 25.14
C GLN A 73 31.74 -39.03 25.00
N LEU A 74 32.74 -39.75 25.53
CA LEU A 74 34.15 -39.38 25.37
C LEU A 74 34.64 -39.62 23.95
N VAL A 75 34.12 -40.65 23.27
CA VAL A 75 34.39 -40.90 21.84
C VAL A 75 33.83 -39.75 20.99
N ALA A 76 32.57 -39.36 21.21
CA ALA A 76 31.93 -38.25 20.52
C ALA A 76 32.65 -36.91 20.78
N LEU A 77 33.03 -36.64 22.03
CA LEU A 77 33.76 -35.42 22.38
C LEU A 77 35.15 -35.38 21.73
N ALA A 78 35.87 -36.51 21.69
CA ALA A 78 37.16 -36.58 21.02
C ALA A 78 37.03 -36.33 19.51
N ALA A 79 35.97 -36.84 18.87
CA ALA A 79 35.68 -36.60 17.46
C ALA A 79 35.35 -35.12 17.18
N ASN A 80 34.64 -34.46 18.09
CA ASN A 80 34.27 -33.04 17.97
C ASN A 80 35.32 -32.06 18.56
N ARG A 81 36.43 -32.54 19.13
CA ARG A 81 37.41 -31.70 19.85
C ARG A 81 37.91 -30.53 19.00
N ALA A 82 38.33 -30.81 17.77
CA ALA A 82 38.90 -29.77 16.89
C ALA A 82 37.87 -28.67 16.59
N ARG A 83 36.65 -29.04 16.18
CA ARG A 83 35.55 -28.12 15.93
C ARG A 83 35.22 -27.27 17.17
N LEU A 84 35.05 -27.92 18.32
CA LEU A 84 34.72 -27.23 19.57
C LEU A 84 35.82 -26.24 19.99
N VAL A 85 37.10 -26.64 19.90
CA VAL A 85 38.23 -25.75 20.23
C VAL A 85 38.23 -24.55 19.29
N THR A 86 38.17 -24.75 17.97
CA THR A 86 38.18 -23.66 16.99
C THR A 86 36.99 -22.73 17.16
N ALA A 87 35.78 -23.27 17.38
CA ALA A 87 34.59 -22.45 17.58
C ALA A 87 34.68 -21.63 18.88
N ILE A 88 35.14 -22.21 19.99
CA ILE A 88 35.30 -21.50 21.26
C ILE A 88 36.40 -20.42 21.17
N ASP A 89 37.52 -20.71 20.53
CA ASP A 89 38.61 -19.74 20.32
C ASP A 89 38.20 -18.61 19.37
N HIS A 90 37.27 -18.85 18.44
CA HIS A 90 36.70 -17.81 17.59
C HIS A 90 35.80 -16.85 18.37
N ILE A 91 35.00 -17.40 19.30
CA ILE A 91 34.11 -16.62 20.18
C ILE A 91 34.94 -15.84 21.21
N VAL A 92 35.93 -16.48 21.83
CA VAL A 92 36.80 -15.91 22.87
C VAL A 92 38.26 -16.05 22.45
N PRO A 93 38.74 -15.21 21.52
CA PRO A 93 40.15 -15.19 21.16
C PRO A 93 41.01 -14.63 22.31
N ASP A 94 42.32 -14.82 22.20
CA ASP A 94 43.28 -14.43 23.24
C ASP A 94 43.17 -12.95 23.65
N ASP A 95 42.90 -12.04 22.70
CA ASP A 95 42.73 -10.60 22.96
C ASP A 95 41.45 -10.24 23.72
N VAL A 96 40.44 -11.12 23.73
CA VAL A 96 39.17 -10.94 24.46
C VAL A 96 39.25 -11.50 25.88
N THR A 97 40.15 -12.44 26.18
CA THR A 97 40.23 -13.10 27.50
C THR A 97 40.46 -12.10 28.65
N GLY A 98 41.31 -11.09 28.46
CA GLY A 98 41.56 -10.02 29.43
C GLY A 98 40.35 -9.13 29.67
N PRO A 99 39.77 -8.51 28.63
CA PRO A 99 38.51 -7.75 28.72
C PRO A 99 37.36 -8.54 29.33
N LEU A 100 37.20 -9.82 28.96
CA LEU A 100 36.17 -10.70 29.51
C LEU A 100 36.38 -10.94 31.01
N GLN A 101 37.61 -11.20 31.45
CA GLN A 101 37.93 -11.32 32.87
C GLN A 101 37.63 -10.00 33.61
N ALA A 102 38.01 -8.86 33.04
CA ALA A 102 37.72 -7.55 33.62
C ALA A 102 36.21 -7.31 33.76
N TYR A 103 35.42 -7.67 32.75
CA TYR A 103 33.96 -7.59 32.78
C TYR A 103 33.36 -8.49 33.86
N LEU A 104 33.72 -9.79 33.89
CA LEU A 104 33.18 -10.77 34.83
C LEU A 104 33.54 -10.49 36.30
N THR A 105 34.56 -9.67 36.54
CA THR A 105 35.01 -9.28 37.89
C THR A 105 34.55 -7.88 38.31
N LYS A 106 33.75 -7.19 37.50
CA LYS A 106 33.12 -5.91 37.89
C LYS A 106 32.24 -6.09 39.13
N PRO A 107 32.23 -5.13 40.09
CA PRO A 107 31.38 -5.21 41.28
C PRO A 107 29.89 -5.44 40.96
N GLU A 108 29.40 -4.82 39.88
CA GLU A 108 28.01 -4.94 39.42
C GLU A 108 27.69 -6.37 39.00
N ILE A 109 28.61 -7.05 38.31
CA ILE A 109 28.45 -8.44 37.86
C ILE A 109 28.55 -9.39 39.05
N LEU A 110 29.54 -9.18 39.93
CA LEU A 110 29.72 -9.99 41.13
C LEU A 110 28.51 -9.90 42.08
N ALA A 111 27.87 -8.73 42.17
CA ALA A 111 26.64 -8.55 42.93
C ALA A 111 25.47 -9.43 42.43
N LEU A 112 25.41 -9.74 41.13
CA LEU A 112 24.38 -10.64 40.56
C LEU A 112 24.54 -12.08 41.02
N TYR A 113 25.76 -12.49 41.34
CA TYR A 113 26.00 -13.79 41.97
C TYR A 113 25.54 -13.74 43.42
N ASP A 114 25.90 -12.69 44.15
CA ASP A 114 25.63 -12.56 45.59
C ASP A 114 24.14 -12.39 45.92
N ASP A 115 23.38 -11.69 45.08
CA ASP A 115 21.94 -11.42 45.24
C ASP A 115 21.02 -12.53 44.69
N ASP A 116 21.59 -13.64 44.25
CA ASP A 116 20.91 -14.78 43.62
C ASP A 116 20.23 -14.52 42.27
N THR A 117 20.40 -13.35 41.64
CA THR A 117 19.90 -13.10 40.28
C THR A 117 20.45 -14.13 39.29
N MET A 118 21.77 -14.40 39.35
CA MET A 118 22.41 -15.37 38.46
C MET A 118 21.92 -16.80 38.73
N SER A 119 21.78 -17.18 40.01
CA SER A 119 21.25 -18.49 40.42
C SER A 119 19.84 -18.72 39.87
N SER A 120 18.96 -17.72 40.04
CA SER A 120 17.58 -17.75 39.57
C SER A 120 17.49 -17.85 38.04
N SER A 121 18.31 -17.08 37.32
CA SER A 121 18.35 -17.12 35.85
C SER A 121 18.81 -18.46 35.31
N ILE A 122 19.81 -19.09 35.95
CA ILE A 122 20.32 -20.41 35.57
C ILE A 122 19.28 -21.51 35.83
N ALA A 123 18.62 -21.49 36.98
CA ALA A 123 17.53 -22.42 37.27
C ALA A 123 16.36 -22.25 36.28
N SER A 124 15.96 -21.00 36.02
CA SER A 124 14.92 -20.66 35.04
C SER A 124 15.27 -21.13 33.62
N LEU A 125 16.53 -21.02 33.20
CA LEU A 125 16.97 -21.53 31.90
C LEU A 125 16.95 -23.06 31.89
N GLY A 126 17.34 -23.71 32.99
CA GLY A 126 17.27 -25.16 33.17
C GLY A 126 15.85 -25.70 33.03
N ASP A 127 14.88 -25.02 33.65
CA ASP A 127 13.45 -25.33 33.54
C ASP A 127 12.96 -25.15 32.10
N MET A 128 13.27 -24.02 31.47
CA MET A 128 12.86 -23.73 30.09
C MET A 128 13.38 -24.78 29.09
N LEU A 129 14.66 -25.15 29.17
CA LEU A 129 15.25 -26.18 28.31
C LEU A 129 14.64 -27.56 28.58
N THR A 130 14.34 -27.87 29.84
CA THR A 130 13.67 -29.12 30.19
C THR A 130 12.25 -29.18 29.61
N ASP A 131 11.49 -28.08 29.69
CA ASP A 131 10.15 -27.96 29.12
C ASP A 131 10.18 -28.10 27.59
N ILE A 132 11.13 -27.42 26.90
CA ILE A 132 11.37 -27.62 25.46
C ILE A 132 11.60 -29.10 25.17
N GLY A 133 12.55 -29.73 25.87
CA GLY A 133 12.89 -31.13 25.65
C GLY A 133 11.75 -32.11 25.95
N ASN A 134 10.68 -31.69 26.63
CA ASN A 134 9.50 -32.51 26.92
C ASN A 134 8.36 -32.32 25.90
N ASP A 135 8.44 -31.34 25.00
CA ASP A 135 7.45 -31.13 23.93
C ASP A 135 7.72 -32.05 22.73
N GLU A 136 7.16 -33.25 22.78
CA GLU A 136 7.36 -34.28 21.75
C GLU A 136 6.97 -33.80 20.33
N PRO A 137 5.81 -33.16 20.07
CA PRO A 137 5.48 -32.62 18.76
C PRO A 137 6.53 -31.62 18.22
N ALA A 138 7.01 -30.70 19.06
CA ALA A 138 8.04 -29.75 18.65
C ALA A 138 9.39 -30.43 18.38
N MET A 139 9.77 -31.45 19.16
CA MET A 139 10.98 -32.24 18.91
C MET A 139 10.90 -32.99 17.57
N PHE A 140 9.73 -33.53 17.22
CA PHE A 140 9.51 -34.11 15.89
C PHE A 140 9.65 -33.08 14.77
N ALA A 141 9.12 -31.87 14.96
CA ALA A 141 9.29 -30.78 14.01
C ALA A 141 10.76 -30.36 13.87
N PHE A 142 11.51 -30.23 14.97
CA PHE A 142 12.96 -29.96 14.91
C PHE A 142 13.73 -31.07 14.21
N GLY A 143 13.38 -32.34 14.44
CA GLY A 143 13.95 -33.48 13.70
C GLY A 143 13.75 -33.33 12.18
N ARG A 144 12.53 -33.02 11.74
CA ARG A 144 12.21 -32.78 10.31
C ARG A 144 12.88 -31.52 9.76
N MET A 145 13.10 -30.50 10.57
CA MET A 145 13.84 -29.31 10.15
C MET A 145 15.34 -29.55 10.08
N GLY A 146 15.90 -30.39 10.95
CA GLY A 146 17.32 -30.74 10.99
C GLY A 146 17.83 -31.47 9.73
N THR A 147 16.93 -32.05 8.95
CA THR A 147 17.27 -32.66 7.63
C THR A 147 17.40 -31.63 6.51
N ARG A 148 16.98 -30.37 6.72
CA ARG A 148 16.90 -29.31 5.71
C ARG A 148 18.23 -28.57 5.51
N ASN A 149 19.28 -29.33 5.26
CA ASN A 149 20.64 -28.83 5.15
C ASN A 149 20.94 -28.22 3.78
N GLY A 150 21.66 -27.09 3.76
CA GLY A 150 22.07 -26.43 2.51
C GLY A 150 20.92 -25.79 1.74
N TYR A 151 19.89 -25.26 2.40
CA TYR A 151 18.77 -24.61 1.70
C TYR A 151 19.06 -23.16 1.32
N ARG A 152 20.09 -22.56 1.92
CA ARG A 152 20.61 -21.22 1.60
C ARG A 152 22.04 -21.34 1.09
N PRO A 153 22.53 -20.41 0.26
CA PRO A 153 23.95 -20.37 -0.08
C PRO A 153 24.80 -20.15 1.17
N VAL A 154 26.05 -20.62 1.12
CA VAL A 154 26.98 -20.66 2.26
C VAL A 154 27.13 -19.29 2.93
N ASP A 155 27.28 -18.24 2.13
CA ASP A 155 27.51 -16.87 2.62
C ASP A 155 26.29 -16.28 3.35
N GLN A 156 25.08 -16.81 3.11
CA GLN A 156 23.84 -16.39 3.75
C GLN A 156 23.27 -17.44 4.71
N ALA A 157 24.00 -18.54 4.96
CA ALA A 157 23.52 -19.69 5.72
C ALA A 157 23.18 -19.34 7.18
N ILE A 158 23.95 -18.43 7.79
CA ILE A 158 23.75 -17.99 9.18
C ILE A 158 22.48 -17.15 9.34
N GLY A 159 21.97 -16.55 8.25
CA GLY A 159 20.73 -15.77 8.26
C GLY A 159 20.85 -14.42 8.97
N PRO A 160 19.72 -13.84 9.42
CA PRO A 160 19.65 -12.44 9.82
C PRO A 160 20.35 -12.13 11.15
N ALA A 161 20.64 -13.15 11.97
CA ALA A 161 21.32 -12.93 13.26
C ALA A 161 22.73 -12.34 13.10
N ALA A 162 23.47 -12.75 12.07
CA ALA A 162 24.81 -12.24 11.78
C ALA A 162 24.83 -10.72 11.52
N PRO A 163 24.10 -10.20 10.51
CA PRO A 163 24.10 -8.76 10.23
C PRO A 163 23.45 -7.92 11.34
N LEU A 164 22.45 -8.44 12.05
CA LEU A 164 21.80 -7.70 13.14
C LEU A 164 22.71 -7.56 14.37
N THR A 165 23.36 -8.64 14.80
CA THR A 165 24.24 -8.62 15.98
C THR A 165 25.59 -7.97 15.69
N GLY A 166 26.06 -8.02 14.43
CA GLY A 166 27.26 -7.32 13.98
C GLY A 166 27.05 -5.83 13.69
N SER A 167 25.81 -5.32 13.73
CA SER A 167 25.52 -3.92 13.42
C SER A 167 26.05 -2.98 14.50
N PRO A 168 26.67 -1.83 14.15
CA PRO A 168 27.11 -0.84 15.13
C PRO A 168 25.95 -0.22 15.92
N HIS A 169 24.72 -0.32 15.43
CA HIS A 169 23.52 0.27 16.05
C HIS A 169 22.82 -0.67 17.04
N ILE A 170 23.18 -1.97 17.11
CA ILE A 170 22.51 -2.93 18.00
C ILE A 170 22.62 -2.50 19.47
N ARG A 171 23.77 -1.93 19.84
CA ARG A 171 24.01 -1.44 21.19
C ARG A 171 23.11 -0.26 21.54
N GLU A 172 22.92 0.69 20.62
CA GLU A 172 22.03 1.84 20.79
C GLU A 172 20.58 1.36 21.04
N VAL A 173 20.15 0.31 20.33
CA VAL A 173 18.84 -0.33 20.54
C VAL A 173 18.76 -0.99 21.92
N MET A 174 19.78 -1.75 22.32
CA MET A 174 19.81 -2.39 23.64
C MET A 174 19.83 -1.38 24.79
N ASP A 175 20.59 -0.29 24.66
CA ASP A 175 20.70 0.79 25.65
C ASP A 175 19.36 1.49 25.92
N THR A 176 18.46 1.48 24.93
CA THR A 176 17.20 2.23 24.97
C THR A 176 15.99 1.34 25.21
N VAL A 177 15.91 0.19 24.53
CA VAL A 177 14.75 -0.72 24.61
C VAL A 177 14.79 -1.55 25.89
N LEU A 178 15.92 -2.18 26.24
CA LEU A 178 15.98 -3.11 27.38
C LEU A 178 15.53 -2.46 28.70
N PRO A 179 16.00 -1.25 29.09
CA PRO A 179 15.54 -0.62 30.32
C PRO A 179 14.05 -0.24 30.30
N SER A 180 13.45 -0.08 29.11
CA SER A 180 12.04 0.30 28.96
C SER A 180 11.07 -0.86 29.17
N ILE A 181 11.50 -2.10 28.94
CA ILE A 181 10.66 -3.31 28.94
C ILE A 181 10.87 -4.22 30.16
N VAL A 182 11.77 -3.85 31.07
CA VAL A 182 11.93 -4.53 32.38
C VAL A 182 11.12 -3.82 33.46
N ASP A 183 11.04 -4.42 34.66
CA ASP A 183 10.27 -3.86 35.78
C ASP A 183 10.68 -2.42 36.10
N GLY A 184 9.68 -1.53 36.19
CA GLY A 184 9.87 -0.09 36.38
C GLY A 184 10.12 0.70 35.09
N GLY A 185 10.28 0.03 33.95
CA GLY A 185 10.40 0.65 32.62
C GLY A 185 9.08 1.24 32.12
N SER A 186 9.17 2.29 31.30
CA SER A 186 8.02 3.04 30.78
C SER A 186 7.12 2.23 29.84
N SER A 187 7.64 1.15 29.25
CA SER A 187 6.98 0.33 28.22
C SER A 187 6.69 -1.10 28.68
N LYS A 188 6.90 -1.39 29.98
CA LYS A 188 6.71 -2.72 30.57
C LYS A 188 5.29 -3.26 30.37
N ALA A 189 4.27 -2.43 30.63
CA ALA A 189 2.89 -2.87 30.53
C ALA A 189 2.46 -3.18 29.06
N PRO A 190 2.73 -2.31 28.07
CA PRO A 190 2.53 -2.66 26.66
C PRO A 190 3.31 -3.89 26.20
N TRP A 191 4.56 -4.05 26.67
CA TRP A 191 5.38 -5.24 26.40
C TRP A 191 4.73 -6.52 26.95
N ASP A 192 4.28 -6.52 28.21
CA ASP A 192 3.64 -7.68 28.83
C ASP A 192 2.33 -8.05 28.11
N ALA A 193 1.55 -7.06 27.69
CA ALA A 193 0.33 -7.27 26.90
C ALA A 193 0.64 -7.91 25.54
N PHE A 194 1.70 -7.43 24.86
CA PHE A 194 2.18 -8.00 23.60
C PHE A 194 2.65 -9.45 23.76
N VAL A 195 3.48 -9.74 24.77
CA VAL A 195 3.96 -11.09 25.06
C VAL A 195 2.80 -12.03 25.39
N GLN A 196 1.81 -11.57 26.18
CA GLN A 196 0.62 -12.36 26.49
C GLN A 196 -0.20 -12.67 25.22
N ALA A 197 -0.45 -11.67 24.38
CA ALA A 197 -1.17 -11.86 23.12
C ALA A 197 -0.43 -12.82 22.19
N MET A 198 0.89 -12.68 22.08
CA MET A 198 1.75 -13.59 21.32
C MET A 198 1.71 -15.02 21.87
N SER A 199 1.83 -15.20 23.18
CA SER A 199 1.73 -16.52 23.83
C SER A 199 0.42 -17.21 23.49
N MET A 200 -0.71 -16.52 23.66
CA MET A 200 -2.04 -17.12 23.41
C MET A 200 -2.28 -17.39 21.93
N THR A 201 -1.83 -16.50 21.04
CA THR A 201 -1.95 -16.69 19.58
C THR A 201 -1.14 -17.89 19.10
N LEU A 202 0.09 -18.02 19.57
CA LEU A 202 0.97 -19.14 19.22
C LEU A 202 0.47 -20.47 19.80
N ALA A 203 -0.05 -20.46 21.03
CA ALA A 203 -0.67 -21.63 21.66
C ALA A 203 -1.96 -22.09 20.96
N ASP A 204 -2.69 -21.17 20.32
CA ASP A 204 -3.91 -21.46 19.56
C ASP A 204 -3.66 -21.81 18.08
N ALA A 205 -2.40 -21.75 17.63
CA ALA A 205 -2.06 -22.04 16.24
C ALA A 205 -2.59 -23.41 15.80
N SER A 206 -3.16 -23.46 14.61
CA SER A 206 -3.74 -24.67 14.03
C SER A 206 -3.31 -24.85 12.56
N PRO A 207 -3.14 -26.10 12.09
CA PRO A 207 -2.81 -26.33 10.68
C PRO A 207 -4.00 -25.95 9.79
N ALA A 208 -3.75 -25.44 8.59
CA ALA A 208 -4.83 -25.09 7.70
C ALA A 208 -5.62 -26.33 7.22
N PRO A 209 -6.92 -26.18 6.92
CA PRO A 209 -7.73 -27.24 6.33
C PRO A 209 -7.14 -27.71 4.99
N SER A 210 -7.15 -29.03 4.75
CA SER A 210 -6.64 -29.62 3.51
C SER A 210 -7.35 -29.08 2.27
N GLY A 211 -6.59 -28.57 1.30
CA GLY A 211 -7.10 -28.12 -0.01
C GLY A 211 -7.57 -26.67 -0.09
N ALA A 212 -7.47 -25.88 0.99
CA ALA A 212 -7.71 -24.44 0.97
C ALA A 212 -6.41 -23.67 0.72
N SER A 213 -6.43 -22.66 -0.17
CA SER A 213 -5.31 -21.73 -0.32
C SER A 213 -5.15 -20.89 0.95
N THR A 214 -4.07 -21.10 1.68
CA THR A 214 -3.80 -20.36 2.92
C THR A 214 -3.32 -18.94 2.63
N ALA A 215 -3.44 -18.03 3.60
CA ALA A 215 -2.87 -16.68 3.47
C ALA A 215 -1.35 -16.73 3.21
N ALA A 216 -0.65 -17.69 3.83
CA ALA A 216 0.78 -17.91 3.61
C ALA A 216 1.08 -18.37 2.18
N GLN A 217 0.26 -19.25 1.60
CA GLN A 217 0.42 -19.69 0.21
C GLN A 217 0.16 -18.55 -0.78
N ILE A 218 -0.89 -17.75 -0.55
CA ILE A 218 -1.18 -16.56 -1.35
C ILE A 218 -0.03 -15.55 -1.25
N ALA A 219 0.47 -15.30 -0.05
CA ALA A 219 1.62 -14.42 0.17
C ALA A 219 2.88 -14.96 -0.53
N ASN A 220 3.13 -16.26 -0.46
CA ASN A 220 4.27 -16.90 -1.13
C ASN A 220 4.19 -16.72 -2.65
N GLU A 221 3.03 -16.98 -3.26
CA GLU A 221 2.82 -16.79 -4.70
C GLU A 221 2.95 -15.31 -5.10
N PHE A 222 2.35 -14.40 -4.33
CA PHE A 222 2.41 -12.96 -4.60
C PHE A 222 3.83 -12.38 -4.46
N LEU A 223 4.54 -12.76 -3.40
CA LEU A 223 5.83 -12.18 -3.02
C LEU A 223 7.03 -12.82 -3.71
N LEU A 224 6.99 -14.14 -4.00
CA LEU A 224 8.16 -14.93 -4.42
C LEU A 224 8.07 -15.48 -5.85
N THR A 225 7.03 -15.16 -6.62
CA THR A 225 7.00 -15.48 -8.04
C THR A 225 8.04 -14.65 -8.80
N GLU A 226 8.90 -15.30 -9.59
CA GLU A 226 9.88 -14.64 -10.44
C GLU A 226 9.21 -13.89 -11.59
N ARG A 227 9.72 -12.70 -11.88
CA ARG A 227 9.16 -11.78 -12.87
C ARG A 227 10.24 -11.33 -13.84
N ALA A 228 9.90 -11.31 -15.11
CA ALA A 228 10.85 -10.98 -16.19
C ALA A 228 11.20 -9.48 -16.24
N ASP A 229 10.37 -8.62 -15.68
CA ASP A 229 10.58 -7.17 -15.57
C ASP A 229 11.34 -6.76 -14.30
N LEU A 230 11.70 -7.74 -13.45
CA LEU A 230 12.53 -7.56 -12.27
C LEU A 230 13.87 -8.31 -12.43
N GLY A 231 14.82 -8.01 -11.55
CA GLY A 231 16.12 -8.68 -11.47
C GLY A 231 17.29 -7.71 -11.40
N GLU A 232 18.39 -8.19 -10.82
CA GLU A 232 19.66 -7.47 -10.72
C GLU A 232 20.77 -8.21 -11.49
N PRO A 233 21.89 -7.53 -11.84
CA PRO A 233 23.02 -8.19 -12.52
C PRO A 233 23.59 -9.37 -11.72
N THR A 234 23.54 -9.29 -10.38
CA THR A 234 23.99 -10.34 -9.47
C THR A 234 22.77 -11.06 -8.90
N PRO A 235 22.48 -12.30 -9.33
CA PRO A 235 21.31 -13.03 -8.85
C PRO A 235 21.49 -13.50 -7.40
N LEU A 236 20.39 -13.55 -6.64
CA LEU A 236 20.36 -14.09 -5.29
C LEU A 236 19.55 -15.39 -5.28
N TRP A 237 20.24 -16.51 -5.45
CA TRP A 237 19.61 -17.82 -5.57
C TRP A 237 19.15 -18.38 -4.22
N LEU A 238 17.91 -18.85 -4.18
CA LEU A 238 17.35 -19.60 -3.07
C LEU A 238 16.70 -20.89 -3.59
N VAL A 239 16.78 -21.98 -2.83
CA VAL A 239 16.09 -23.22 -3.19
C VAL A 239 14.58 -23.01 -3.02
N ARG A 240 13.79 -23.51 -3.95
CA ARG A 240 12.33 -23.51 -3.83
C ARG A 240 11.90 -24.64 -2.88
N ARG A 241 11.02 -24.32 -1.93
CA ARG A 241 10.42 -25.29 -1.01
C ARG A 241 9.02 -25.69 -1.48
N ASP A 242 8.62 -26.92 -1.21
CA ASP A 242 7.24 -27.37 -1.35
C ASP A 242 6.39 -27.00 -0.10
N ARG A 243 5.11 -27.38 -0.10
CA ARG A 243 4.16 -27.14 1.00
C ARG A 243 4.53 -27.80 2.34
N ARG A 244 5.55 -28.65 2.37
CA ARG A 244 6.09 -29.33 3.56
C ARG A 244 7.37 -28.66 4.05
N GLY A 245 7.77 -27.54 3.43
CA GLY A 245 9.03 -26.86 3.72
C GLY A 245 10.28 -27.57 3.20
N ILE A 246 10.12 -28.59 2.33
CA ILE A 246 11.19 -29.46 1.81
C ILE A 246 11.66 -28.96 0.44
N ALA A 247 12.95 -29.10 0.13
CA ALA A 247 13.51 -28.67 -1.15
C ALA A 247 12.81 -29.39 -2.31
N LYS A 248 12.26 -28.62 -3.25
CA LYS A 248 11.49 -29.15 -4.35
C LYS A 248 12.42 -29.71 -5.42
N VAL A 249 12.34 -31.01 -5.67
CA VAL A 249 13.12 -31.71 -6.72
C VAL A 249 12.64 -31.25 -8.10
N ALA A 250 13.58 -30.95 -8.99
CA ALA A 250 13.27 -30.50 -10.34
C ALA A 250 12.68 -31.64 -11.18
N LEU A 251 11.54 -31.39 -11.84
CA LEU A 251 10.91 -32.36 -12.72
C LEU A 251 11.66 -32.47 -14.05
N VAL A 252 11.88 -33.70 -14.52
CA VAL A 252 12.46 -33.99 -15.85
C VAL A 252 11.39 -34.62 -16.72
N GLY A 253 10.96 -33.93 -17.78
CA GLY A 253 9.85 -34.40 -18.61
C GLY A 253 8.49 -34.43 -17.89
N GLY A 254 8.33 -33.65 -16.81
CA GLY A 254 7.09 -33.55 -16.03
C GLY A 254 6.91 -34.59 -14.93
N VAL A 255 7.94 -35.41 -14.66
CA VAL A 255 7.96 -36.42 -13.59
C VAL A 255 9.20 -36.24 -12.69
N ILE A 256 9.12 -36.76 -11.46
CA ILE A 256 10.24 -36.78 -10.52
C ILE A 256 11.32 -37.75 -11.05
N PRO A 257 12.57 -37.30 -11.25
CA PRO A 257 13.63 -38.14 -11.80
C PRO A 257 14.21 -39.09 -10.74
N ALA A 258 14.64 -40.27 -11.18
CA ALA A 258 15.43 -41.17 -10.34
C ALA A 258 16.72 -40.47 -9.85
N PRO A 259 17.19 -40.74 -8.61
CA PRO A 259 16.74 -41.79 -7.70
C PRO A 259 15.54 -41.41 -6.79
N PHE A 260 15.03 -40.18 -6.88
CA PHE A 260 13.81 -39.76 -6.18
C PHE A 260 12.58 -40.47 -6.77
N VAL A 261 11.51 -40.56 -5.97
CA VAL A 261 10.25 -41.18 -6.37
C VAL A 261 9.05 -40.36 -5.98
N ASP A 262 7.96 -40.60 -6.68
CA ASP A 262 6.63 -40.01 -6.48
C ASP A 262 5.61 -41.13 -6.64
N LEU A 263 5.35 -41.86 -5.55
CA LEU A 263 4.48 -43.04 -5.55
C LEU A 263 3.00 -42.67 -5.45
N ASP A 264 2.68 -41.49 -4.94
CA ASP A 264 1.30 -41.00 -4.79
C ASP A 264 0.83 -40.10 -5.95
N GLY A 265 1.74 -39.69 -6.83
CA GLY A 265 1.46 -38.95 -8.06
C GLY A 265 1.21 -37.45 -7.83
N ASP A 266 1.62 -36.91 -6.68
CA ASP A 266 1.44 -35.50 -6.34
C ASP A 266 2.51 -34.57 -6.95
N LYS A 267 3.47 -35.15 -7.67
CA LYS A 267 4.63 -34.47 -8.31
C LYS A 267 5.62 -33.88 -7.32
N LEU A 268 5.60 -34.33 -6.08
CA LEU A 268 6.64 -34.05 -5.10
C LEU A 268 7.42 -35.34 -4.84
N ALA A 269 8.68 -35.20 -4.45
CA ALA A 269 9.45 -36.36 -4.03
C ALA A 269 8.91 -36.89 -2.69
N ASP A 270 8.78 -38.21 -2.59
CA ASP A 270 8.35 -38.89 -1.37
C ASP A 270 9.41 -38.76 -0.27
N VAL A 271 8.93 -38.58 0.96
CA VAL A 271 9.75 -38.48 2.16
C VAL A 271 9.21 -39.38 3.26
N ASN A 272 10.08 -39.84 4.17
CA ASN A 272 9.66 -40.56 5.36
C ASN A 272 9.07 -39.62 6.44
N GLU A 273 8.70 -40.18 7.59
CA GLU A 273 8.18 -39.42 8.73
C GLU A 273 9.16 -38.41 9.33
N HIS A 274 10.46 -38.53 9.01
CA HIS A 274 11.54 -37.63 9.41
C HIS A 274 11.89 -36.59 8.33
N GLY A 275 11.16 -36.56 7.20
CA GLY A 275 11.39 -35.60 6.12
C GLY A 275 12.58 -35.94 5.22
N GLU A 276 13.13 -37.16 5.30
CA GLU A 276 14.21 -37.64 4.44
C GLU A 276 13.65 -38.23 3.15
N PHE A 277 14.27 -37.92 2.01
CA PHE A 277 13.85 -38.43 0.71
C PHE A 277 13.91 -39.96 0.63
N LEU A 278 12.94 -40.56 -0.07
CA LEU A 278 12.86 -42.01 -0.28
C LEU A 278 13.24 -42.39 -1.71
N ALA A 279 13.87 -43.57 -1.84
CA ALA A 279 14.07 -44.24 -3.11
C ALA A 279 12.91 -45.22 -3.41
N ALA A 280 12.85 -45.77 -4.63
CA ALA A 280 11.74 -46.62 -5.09
C ALA A 280 11.49 -47.91 -4.27
N ASN A 281 12.52 -48.37 -3.57
CA ASN A 281 12.46 -49.52 -2.67
C ASN A 281 12.03 -49.15 -1.24
N GLY A 282 11.70 -47.87 -0.97
CA GLY A 282 11.34 -47.35 0.34
C GLY A 282 12.52 -47.09 1.28
N THR A 283 13.77 -47.21 0.81
CA THR A 283 14.95 -46.87 1.64
C THR A 283 15.24 -45.38 1.60
N VAL A 284 15.75 -44.82 2.69
CA VAL A 284 16.23 -43.44 2.76
C VAL A 284 17.31 -43.20 1.71
N LEU A 285 17.13 -42.15 0.92
CA LEU A 285 18.04 -41.70 -0.10
C LEU A 285 19.02 -40.69 0.51
N ALA A 286 20.32 -40.96 0.37
CA ALA A 286 21.37 -40.00 0.69
C ALA A 286 21.42 -38.89 -0.40
N ALA A 287 20.42 -38.02 -0.39
CA ALA A 287 20.27 -36.95 -1.37
C ALA A 287 21.35 -35.88 -1.18
N THR A 288 21.85 -35.35 -2.30
CA THR A 288 22.76 -34.20 -2.30
C THR A 288 22.05 -32.96 -1.78
N THR A 289 22.68 -32.17 -0.91
CA THR A 289 22.09 -30.92 -0.40
C THR A 289 21.99 -29.83 -1.48
N PRO A 290 20.95 -28.96 -1.48
CA PRO A 290 20.76 -27.96 -2.54
C PRO A 290 21.95 -27.01 -2.72
N PHE A 291 22.51 -26.49 -1.64
CA PHE A 291 23.76 -25.72 -1.59
C PHE A 291 24.81 -26.45 -0.74
N ARG A 292 26.07 -26.02 -0.88
CA ARG A 292 27.22 -26.66 -0.21
C ARG A 292 27.03 -26.68 1.32
N THR A 293 27.40 -27.81 1.92
CA THR A 293 27.48 -28.03 3.37
C THR A 293 28.83 -28.67 3.72
N THR A 294 29.15 -28.82 5.01
CA THR A 294 30.35 -29.53 5.47
C THR A 294 30.44 -30.94 4.86
N GLY A 295 31.63 -31.33 4.40
CA GLY A 295 31.90 -32.68 3.87
C GLY A 295 31.32 -32.97 2.48
N ASP A 296 30.75 -31.96 1.83
CA ASP A 296 30.11 -32.09 0.52
C ASP A 296 31.12 -32.21 -0.63
N ASN A 297 30.98 -33.29 -1.41
CA ASN A 297 31.78 -33.59 -2.60
C ASN A 297 30.94 -33.59 -3.89
N ALA A 298 29.71 -33.08 -3.84
CA ALA A 298 28.83 -33.05 -5.00
C ALA A 298 29.32 -32.10 -6.10
N THR A 299 28.94 -32.40 -7.34
CA THR A 299 29.18 -31.50 -8.47
C THR A 299 28.21 -30.33 -8.37
N ARG A 300 28.73 -29.11 -8.50
CA ARG A 300 27.98 -27.86 -8.38
C ARG A 300 28.32 -26.91 -9.52
N ASP A 301 27.41 -26.02 -9.84
CA ASP A 301 27.68 -24.93 -10.77
C ASP A 301 28.42 -23.75 -10.11
N ALA A 302 28.66 -22.70 -10.89
CA ALA A 302 29.33 -21.48 -10.42
C ALA A 302 28.51 -20.71 -9.36
N GLN A 303 27.22 -21.02 -9.21
CA GLN A 303 26.32 -20.44 -8.20
C GLN A 303 26.17 -21.35 -6.96
N GLY A 304 26.91 -22.48 -6.91
CA GLY A 304 26.88 -23.41 -5.79
C GLY A 304 25.68 -24.36 -5.76
N ARG A 305 24.86 -24.40 -6.82
CA ARG A 305 23.67 -25.26 -6.89
C ARG A 305 24.06 -26.69 -7.24
N ALA A 306 23.43 -27.66 -6.61
CA ALA A 306 23.71 -29.08 -6.82
C ALA A 306 23.28 -29.53 -8.23
N LEU A 307 24.18 -30.24 -8.92
CA LEU A 307 23.96 -30.74 -10.28
C LEU A 307 23.81 -32.26 -10.32
N ASP A 308 22.95 -32.74 -11.23
CA ASP A 308 22.82 -34.13 -11.59
C ASP A 308 23.99 -34.59 -12.49
N ALA A 309 23.97 -35.87 -12.88
CA ALA A 309 25.00 -36.45 -13.74
C ALA A 309 25.06 -35.81 -15.15
N ASN A 310 24.01 -35.10 -15.59
CA ASN A 310 23.94 -34.41 -16.87
C ASN A 310 24.32 -32.93 -16.78
N GLY A 311 24.66 -32.44 -15.58
CA GLY A 311 24.97 -31.04 -15.33
C GLY A 311 23.75 -30.13 -15.17
N ALA A 312 22.55 -30.67 -14.97
CA ALA A 312 21.33 -29.92 -14.70
C ALA A 312 21.10 -29.80 -13.18
N PRO A 313 20.49 -28.71 -12.66
CA PRO A 313 20.16 -28.60 -11.25
C PRO A 313 19.23 -29.72 -10.76
N ILE A 314 19.55 -30.33 -9.62
CA ILE A 314 18.74 -31.39 -9.00
C ILE A 314 17.41 -30.83 -8.45
N TYR A 315 17.47 -29.61 -7.89
CA TYR A 315 16.34 -28.94 -7.25
C TYR A 315 15.86 -27.75 -8.08
N GLU A 316 14.64 -27.30 -7.81
CA GLU A 316 14.16 -26.01 -8.28
C GLU A 316 14.76 -24.88 -7.43
N TYR A 317 15.22 -23.81 -8.09
CA TYR A 317 15.74 -22.60 -7.47
C TYR A 317 15.04 -21.39 -8.10
N PHE A 318 15.03 -20.28 -7.38
CA PHE A 318 14.57 -18.99 -7.91
C PHE A 318 15.52 -17.87 -7.51
N ASP A 319 15.57 -16.83 -8.32
CA ASP A 319 16.33 -15.62 -8.05
C ASP A 319 15.48 -14.63 -7.26
N VAL A 320 15.81 -14.42 -5.99
CA VAL A 320 15.10 -13.49 -5.09
C VAL A 320 15.06 -12.08 -5.68
N THR A 321 16.06 -11.65 -6.46
CA THR A 321 16.08 -10.30 -7.07
C THR A 321 14.98 -10.11 -8.13
N LYS A 322 14.43 -11.21 -8.67
CA LYS A 322 13.32 -11.21 -9.63
C LYS A 322 11.95 -11.30 -8.97
N THR A 323 11.90 -11.31 -7.65
CA THR A 323 10.65 -11.41 -6.88
C THR A 323 10.24 -10.05 -6.36
N LEU A 324 8.94 -9.86 -6.08
CA LEU A 324 8.45 -8.60 -5.54
C LEU A 324 9.06 -8.30 -4.16
N LEU A 325 9.16 -9.31 -3.29
CA LEU A 325 9.79 -9.17 -1.98
C LEU A 325 11.25 -8.73 -2.11
N GLY A 326 12.01 -9.42 -2.95
CA GLY A 326 13.41 -9.10 -3.15
C GLY A 326 13.59 -7.72 -3.76
N SER A 327 12.75 -7.33 -4.71
CA SER A 327 12.90 -6.05 -5.41
C SER A 327 12.46 -4.85 -4.57
N MET A 328 11.33 -4.96 -3.85
CA MET A 328 10.85 -3.89 -2.95
C MET A 328 11.77 -3.64 -1.76
N ALA A 329 12.66 -4.58 -1.42
CA ALA A 329 13.69 -4.34 -0.42
C ALA A 329 14.62 -3.16 -0.79
N ASN A 330 14.69 -2.75 -2.06
CA ASN A 330 15.45 -1.56 -2.47
C ASN A 330 14.77 -0.26 -1.99
N ASP A 331 13.43 -0.22 -2.03
CA ASP A 331 12.64 0.94 -1.61
C ASP A 331 12.52 1.05 -0.08
N GLN A 332 12.72 -0.06 0.64
CA GLN A 332 12.62 -0.13 2.10
C GLN A 332 13.63 0.78 2.82
N ALA A 333 14.84 0.95 2.29
CA ALA A 333 15.82 1.84 2.91
C ALA A 333 15.32 3.30 2.98
N THR A 334 14.57 3.75 1.97
CA THR A 334 13.93 5.08 1.96
C THR A 334 12.73 5.15 2.88
N LEU A 335 11.89 4.12 2.93
CA LEU A 335 10.72 4.07 3.82
C LEU A 335 11.09 3.95 5.31
N LEU A 336 12.26 3.36 5.60
CA LEU A 336 12.86 3.23 6.93
C LEU A 336 13.86 4.35 7.22
N ASP A 337 13.79 5.48 6.51
CA ASP A 337 14.61 6.65 6.81
C ASP A 337 14.36 7.08 8.28
N PRO A 338 15.38 7.05 9.15
CA PRO A 338 15.23 7.38 10.57
C PRO A 338 14.81 8.83 10.82
N GLN A 339 14.83 9.71 9.80
CA GLN A 339 14.34 11.08 9.89
C GLN A 339 12.84 11.24 9.57
N LYS A 340 12.27 10.34 8.76
CA LYS A 340 10.90 10.45 8.24
C LYS A 340 9.94 9.45 8.85
N SER A 341 10.44 8.28 9.23
CA SER A 341 9.73 7.35 10.10
C SER A 341 8.37 6.88 9.55
N THR A 342 8.26 6.88 8.22
CA THR A 342 7.07 6.69 7.39
C THR A 342 6.26 5.45 7.75
N VAL A 343 6.91 4.29 7.87
CA VAL A 343 6.24 2.99 8.07
C VAL A 343 5.51 2.94 9.41
N ILE A 344 6.15 3.40 10.49
CA ILE A 344 5.57 3.40 11.83
C ILE A 344 4.43 4.42 11.92
N ASP A 345 4.61 5.61 11.34
CA ASP A 345 3.58 6.64 11.36
C ASP A 345 2.37 6.28 10.48
N LEU A 346 2.58 5.50 9.41
CA LEU A 346 1.50 4.87 8.65
C LEU A 346 0.69 3.88 9.51
N LEU A 347 1.37 3.01 10.27
CA LEU A 347 0.70 2.07 11.18
C LEU A 347 -0.09 2.80 12.27
N ARG A 348 0.47 3.86 12.86
CA ARG A 348 -0.21 4.68 13.87
C ARG A 348 -1.40 5.45 13.29
N GLY A 349 -1.27 5.95 12.06
CA GLY A 349 -2.37 6.55 11.32
C GLY A 349 -3.48 5.53 11.01
N ALA A 350 -3.11 4.30 10.66
CA ALA A 350 -4.06 3.21 10.40
C ALA A 350 -4.84 2.82 11.66
N ASP A 351 -4.16 2.72 12.80
CA ASP A 351 -4.74 2.41 14.12
C ASP A 351 -5.89 3.37 14.48
N GLU A 352 -5.69 4.68 14.26
CA GLU A 352 -6.73 5.68 14.49
C GLU A 352 -7.98 5.49 13.59
N LEU A 353 -7.79 4.96 12.38
CA LEU A 353 -8.86 4.66 11.42
C LEU A 353 -9.52 3.29 11.67
N LEU A 354 -9.05 2.49 12.63
CA LEU A 354 -9.71 1.25 13.04
C LEU A 354 -10.88 1.45 14.01
N GLY A 355 -11.02 2.64 14.60
CA GLY A 355 -12.13 2.99 15.49
C GLY A 355 -11.67 3.59 16.81
N GLU A 356 -12.58 3.78 17.75
CA GLU A 356 -12.25 4.22 19.12
C GLU A 356 -11.62 3.05 19.90
N ARG A 357 -10.61 3.35 20.73
CA ARG A 357 -9.97 2.36 21.61
C ARG A 357 -10.93 1.97 22.74
N THR A 358 -11.21 0.68 22.87
CA THR A 358 -12.10 0.14 23.91
C THR A 358 -11.62 -1.22 24.40
N SER A 359 -12.08 -1.63 25.58
CA SER A 359 -11.77 -2.96 26.12
C SER A 359 -12.48 -4.03 25.29
N GLN A 360 -11.70 -4.84 24.59
CA GLN A 360 -12.18 -5.98 23.80
C GLN A 360 -11.80 -7.30 24.48
N THR A 361 -12.55 -8.36 24.16
CA THR A 361 -12.22 -9.72 24.60
C THR A 361 -12.20 -10.66 23.41
N LYS A 362 -11.08 -11.34 23.18
CA LYS A 362 -10.94 -12.39 22.18
C LYS A 362 -11.00 -13.75 22.86
N THR A 363 -11.89 -14.61 22.37
CA THR A 363 -11.88 -16.04 22.69
C THR A 363 -11.13 -16.79 21.59
N PHE A 364 -10.16 -17.60 22.00
CA PHE A 364 -9.36 -18.47 21.15
C PHE A 364 -10.04 -19.83 20.97
N ASP A 365 -9.62 -20.60 19.97
CA ASP A 365 -10.24 -21.89 19.63
C ASP A 365 -10.08 -22.92 20.77
N ASN A 366 -9.00 -22.82 21.54
CA ASN A 366 -8.76 -23.60 22.75
C ASN A 366 -9.65 -23.20 23.96
N GLY A 367 -10.54 -22.20 23.81
CA GLY A 367 -11.46 -21.71 24.83
C GLY A 367 -10.89 -20.68 25.80
N THR A 368 -9.59 -20.36 25.71
CA THR A 368 -8.99 -19.29 26.51
C THR A 368 -9.44 -17.91 26.04
N THR A 369 -9.45 -16.94 26.94
CA THR A 369 -9.91 -15.58 26.64
C THR A 369 -8.87 -14.55 27.02
N LEU A 370 -8.61 -13.59 26.12
CA LEU A 370 -7.75 -12.44 26.37
C LEU A 370 -8.58 -11.16 26.34
N THR A 371 -8.54 -10.40 27.43
CA THR A 371 -9.03 -9.02 27.46
C THR A 371 -7.89 -8.06 27.16
N PHE A 372 -8.08 -7.17 26.19
CA PHE A 372 -7.05 -6.24 25.72
C PHE A 372 -7.69 -4.91 25.30
N GLN A 373 -6.88 -3.87 25.13
CA GLN A 373 -7.34 -2.64 24.51
C GLN A 373 -7.39 -2.86 22.99
N GLY A 374 -8.60 -2.96 22.45
CA GLY A 374 -8.89 -3.16 21.03
C GLY A 374 -9.61 -1.95 20.44
N HIS A 375 -10.24 -2.14 19.28
CA HIS A 375 -11.01 -1.10 18.61
C HIS A 375 -12.50 -1.42 18.60
N ASP A 376 -13.36 -0.40 18.65
CA ASP A 376 -14.75 -0.52 18.22
C ASP A 376 -14.82 -0.47 16.69
N THR A 377 -14.87 -1.65 16.07
CA THR A 377 -14.90 -1.79 14.61
C THR A 377 -16.22 -1.33 14.00
N GLN A 378 -17.28 -1.11 14.78
CA GLN A 378 -18.56 -0.62 14.26
C GLN A 378 -18.45 0.78 13.67
N SER A 379 -17.43 1.55 14.02
CA SER A 379 -17.20 2.91 13.51
C SER A 379 -15.94 3.05 12.64
N SER A 380 -15.28 1.94 12.26
CA SER A 380 -14.01 1.94 11.53
C SER A 380 -14.13 2.45 10.08
N PRO A 381 -13.57 3.63 9.74
CA PRO A 381 -13.53 4.08 8.36
C PRO A 381 -12.57 3.26 7.49
N LEU A 382 -11.52 2.67 8.07
CA LEU A 382 -10.57 1.82 7.33
C LEU A 382 -11.24 0.53 6.84
N LEU A 383 -12.03 -0.13 7.70
CA LEU A 383 -12.79 -1.32 7.30
C LEU A 383 -13.92 -0.99 6.34
N ASP A 384 -14.58 0.17 6.49
CA ASP A 384 -15.60 0.63 5.55
C ASP A 384 -14.99 0.93 4.15
N LEU A 385 -13.78 1.50 4.10
CA LEU A 385 -13.03 1.68 2.85
C LEU A 385 -12.64 0.34 2.22
N ALA A 386 -12.09 -0.60 3.01
CA ALA A 386 -11.73 -1.93 2.52
C ALA A 386 -12.94 -2.67 1.95
N TYR A 387 -14.08 -2.60 2.63
CA TYR A 387 -15.36 -3.13 2.15
C TYR A 387 -15.79 -2.47 0.83
N ALA A 388 -15.76 -1.13 0.75
CA ALA A 388 -16.16 -0.40 -0.45
C ALA A 388 -15.30 -0.76 -1.68
N PHE A 389 -13.98 -0.89 -1.51
CA PHE A 389 -13.08 -1.36 -2.57
C PHE A 389 -13.35 -2.81 -2.97
N ALA A 390 -13.64 -3.70 -2.01
CA ALA A 390 -14.05 -5.07 -2.32
C ALA A 390 -15.35 -5.10 -3.15
N GLN A 391 -16.29 -4.19 -2.93
CA GLN A 391 -17.52 -4.11 -3.74
C GLN A 391 -17.28 -3.66 -5.20
N LEU A 392 -16.16 -3.00 -5.51
CA LEU A 392 -15.77 -2.71 -6.89
C LEU A 392 -15.39 -3.99 -7.64
N LEU A 393 -14.84 -4.98 -6.93
CA LEU A 393 -14.54 -6.29 -7.49
C LEU A 393 -15.80 -7.12 -7.77
N ARG A 394 -17.02 -6.58 -7.60
CA ARG A 394 -18.28 -7.20 -8.06
C ARG A 394 -18.73 -6.70 -9.42
N ASP A 395 -18.00 -5.78 -10.07
CA ASP A 395 -18.30 -5.37 -11.44
C ASP A 395 -18.26 -6.60 -12.37
N PRO A 396 -19.33 -6.89 -13.12
CA PRO A 396 -19.32 -7.96 -14.12
C PRO A 396 -18.25 -7.77 -15.21
N ASN A 397 -17.75 -6.55 -15.41
CA ASN A 397 -16.68 -6.23 -16.37
C ASN A 397 -15.30 -6.06 -15.70
N ILE A 398 -15.13 -6.42 -14.42
CA ILE A 398 -13.87 -6.16 -13.68
C ILE A 398 -12.64 -6.76 -14.38
N LEU A 399 -12.78 -7.92 -15.04
CA LEU A 399 -11.68 -8.58 -15.73
C LEU A 399 -11.17 -7.77 -16.93
N ASP A 400 -12.05 -7.01 -17.60
CA ASP A 400 -11.65 -6.09 -18.66
C ASP A 400 -10.91 -4.88 -18.10
N THR A 401 -11.35 -4.36 -16.94
CA THR A 401 -10.68 -3.28 -16.23
C THR A 401 -9.27 -3.68 -15.78
N LEU A 402 -9.13 -4.87 -15.17
CA LEU A 402 -7.82 -5.39 -14.75
C LEU A 402 -6.89 -5.66 -15.94
N ALA A 403 -7.43 -6.20 -17.04
CA ALA A 403 -6.65 -6.41 -18.27
C ALA A 403 -6.26 -5.09 -18.95
N LEU A 404 -7.11 -4.05 -18.85
CA LEU A 404 -6.77 -2.70 -19.30
C LEU A 404 -5.65 -2.10 -18.46
N THR A 405 -5.66 -2.30 -17.14
CA THR A 405 -4.55 -1.89 -16.27
C THR A 405 -3.25 -2.55 -16.73
N ASP A 406 -3.23 -3.87 -16.96
CA ASP A 406 -2.02 -4.55 -17.46
C ASP A 406 -1.54 -3.95 -18.80
N THR A 407 -2.44 -3.73 -19.75
CA THR A 407 -2.10 -3.13 -21.06
C THR A 407 -1.53 -1.72 -20.93
N LEU A 408 -2.10 -0.89 -20.05
CA LEU A 408 -1.62 0.47 -19.79
C LEU A 408 -0.19 0.47 -19.23
N PHE A 409 0.09 -0.43 -18.28
CA PHE A 409 1.41 -0.55 -17.65
C PHE A 409 2.44 -1.30 -18.49
N ASP A 410 2.03 -2.07 -19.50
CA ASP A 410 2.93 -2.76 -20.43
C ASP A 410 3.31 -1.90 -21.65
N ASP A 411 2.30 -1.36 -22.33
CA ASP A 411 2.45 -0.77 -23.66
C ASP A 411 2.42 0.76 -23.65
N HIS A 412 1.84 1.38 -22.60
CA HIS A 412 1.58 2.82 -22.53
C HIS A 412 2.25 3.51 -21.32
N LYS A 413 3.38 2.96 -20.86
CA LYS A 413 4.10 3.37 -19.64
C LYS A 413 4.36 4.86 -19.54
N ALA A 414 4.83 5.50 -20.61
CA ALA A 414 5.15 6.92 -20.60
C ALA A 414 3.90 7.80 -20.43
N ALA A 415 2.79 7.41 -21.06
CA ALA A 415 1.53 8.12 -20.91
C ALA A 415 1.00 7.98 -19.47
N VAL A 416 1.03 6.77 -18.90
CA VAL A 416 0.61 6.51 -17.51
C VAL A 416 1.50 7.24 -16.50
N ALA A 417 2.82 7.19 -16.66
CA ALA A 417 3.79 7.86 -15.79
C ALA A 417 3.55 9.38 -15.73
N ARG A 418 3.35 10.02 -16.90
CA ARG A 418 3.01 11.45 -16.95
C ARG A 418 1.68 11.75 -16.28
N LEU A 419 0.64 10.97 -16.58
CA LEU A 419 -0.70 11.19 -16.04
C LEU A 419 -0.73 11.04 -14.52
N LEU A 420 -0.06 10.02 -13.98
CA LEU A 420 0.05 9.82 -12.54
C LEU A 420 0.85 10.93 -11.87
N GLU A 421 2.00 11.33 -12.41
CA GLU A 421 2.78 12.45 -11.89
C GLU A 421 1.98 13.75 -11.89
N ALA A 422 1.31 14.05 -13.00
CA ALA A 422 0.48 15.24 -13.11
C ALA A 422 -0.71 15.21 -12.13
N ALA A 423 -1.32 14.05 -11.92
CA ALA A 423 -2.39 13.87 -10.94
C ALA A 423 -1.89 14.04 -9.50
N ILE A 424 -0.71 13.50 -9.16
CA ILE A 424 -0.08 13.65 -7.84
C ILE A 424 0.24 15.12 -7.57
N VAL A 425 0.89 15.79 -8.53
CA VAL A 425 1.24 17.22 -8.41
C VAL A 425 -0.03 18.06 -8.25
N THR A 426 -1.08 17.80 -9.03
CA THR A 426 -2.35 18.52 -8.89
C THR A 426 -3.07 18.21 -7.57
N ALA A 427 -3.04 16.97 -7.08
CA ALA A 427 -3.64 16.63 -5.79
C ALA A 427 -2.94 17.36 -4.63
N ARG A 428 -1.62 17.50 -4.69
CA ARG A 428 -0.82 18.22 -3.69
C ARG A 428 -1.04 19.73 -3.68
N MET A 429 -1.50 20.31 -4.79
CA MET A 429 -1.87 21.74 -4.78
C MET A 429 -2.93 22.04 -3.73
N ALA A 430 -3.80 21.08 -3.38
CA ALA A 430 -4.81 21.28 -2.34
C ALA A 430 -4.21 21.61 -0.96
N ASP A 431 -2.98 21.18 -0.67
CA ASP A 431 -2.29 21.48 0.60
C ASP A 431 -1.98 22.99 0.75
N ASP A 432 -1.77 23.69 -0.37
CA ASP A 432 -1.53 25.14 -0.43
C ASP A 432 -2.83 25.97 -0.49
N HIS A 433 -4.00 25.31 -0.54
CA HIS A 433 -5.32 25.94 -0.66
C HIS A 433 -6.28 25.52 0.47
N PRO A 434 -5.96 25.83 1.75
CA PRO A 434 -6.85 25.51 2.88
C PRO A 434 -8.20 26.23 2.79
N GLU A 435 -8.32 27.28 1.98
CA GLU A 435 -9.59 27.95 1.71
C GLU A 435 -10.57 27.10 0.87
N ALA A 436 -10.10 26.11 0.11
CA ALA A 436 -10.91 25.34 -0.83
C ALA A 436 -11.77 24.27 -0.10
N GLU A 437 -12.93 24.70 0.40
CA GLU A 437 -13.83 23.86 1.19
C GLU A 437 -15.28 23.95 0.69
N ILE A 438 -15.88 22.77 0.45
CA ILE A 438 -17.33 22.63 0.27
C ILE A 438 -17.91 22.38 1.66
N LEU A 439 -18.91 23.17 2.05
CA LEU A 439 -19.58 23.01 3.35
C LEU A 439 -20.06 21.57 3.56
N ALA A 440 -19.90 21.06 4.79
CA ALA A 440 -20.13 19.65 5.11
C ALA A 440 -21.58 19.18 4.85
N ASP A 441 -22.54 20.09 4.86
CA ASP A 441 -23.97 19.86 4.62
C ASP A 441 -24.39 20.00 3.15
N ALA A 442 -23.44 20.28 2.24
CA ALA A 442 -23.73 20.51 0.83
C ALA A 442 -23.73 19.20 0.01
N PRO A 443 -24.87 18.80 -0.58
CA PRO A 443 -25.00 17.56 -1.36
C PRO A 443 -24.48 17.71 -2.81
N LEU A 444 -23.38 18.43 -3.05
CA LEU A 444 -22.88 18.73 -4.41
C LEU A 444 -22.70 17.46 -5.24
N TRP A 445 -22.02 16.45 -4.68
CA TRP A 445 -21.76 15.20 -5.38
C TRP A 445 -23.04 14.36 -5.58
N ASP A 446 -23.97 14.43 -4.64
CA ASP A 446 -25.27 13.76 -4.74
C ASP A 446 -26.14 14.37 -5.85
N ASP A 447 -26.08 15.69 -6.03
CA ASP A 447 -26.77 16.42 -7.09
C ASP A 447 -26.10 16.23 -8.47
N LEU A 448 -24.76 16.06 -8.53
CA LEU A 448 -24.03 15.82 -9.78
C LEU A 448 -24.15 14.37 -10.30
N ARG A 449 -24.14 13.39 -9.40
CA ARG A 449 -24.11 11.95 -9.74
C ARG A 449 -25.19 11.52 -10.74
N PRO A 450 -26.48 11.92 -10.64
CA PRO A 450 -27.50 11.53 -11.61
C PRO A 450 -27.17 11.96 -13.04
N HIS A 451 -26.50 13.11 -13.21
CA HIS A 451 -26.10 13.61 -14.52
C HIS A 451 -24.89 12.83 -15.06
N LEU A 452 -23.92 12.50 -14.20
CA LEU A 452 -22.80 11.61 -14.55
C LEU A 452 -23.31 10.22 -14.97
N GLN A 453 -24.30 9.69 -14.28
CA GLN A 453 -24.94 8.42 -14.64
C GLN A 453 -25.58 8.49 -16.03
N LYS A 454 -26.33 9.56 -16.35
CA LYS A 454 -26.91 9.74 -17.68
C LYS A 454 -25.84 9.82 -18.78
N ILE A 455 -24.71 10.47 -18.51
CA ILE A 455 -23.57 10.51 -19.45
C ILE A 455 -23.02 9.10 -19.68
N LEU A 456 -22.66 8.40 -18.61
CA LEU A 456 -21.99 7.09 -18.66
C LEU A 456 -22.87 5.97 -19.21
N THR A 457 -24.19 6.07 -19.03
CA THR A 457 -25.17 5.12 -19.57
C THR A 457 -25.55 5.40 -21.03
N ASN A 458 -25.15 6.54 -21.59
CA ASN A 458 -25.31 6.87 -23.02
C ASN A 458 -24.01 6.58 -23.79
N PRO A 459 -23.93 5.47 -24.56
CA PRO A 459 -22.69 5.06 -25.21
C PRO A 459 -22.24 6.02 -26.33
N GLN A 460 -23.19 6.68 -27.00
CA GLN A 460 -22.89 7.67 -28.03
C GLN A 460 -22.27 8.91 -27.39
N LEU A 461 -22.92 9.48 -26.38
CA LEU A 461 -22.42 10.67 -25.69
C LEU A 461 -21.04 10.42 -25.09
N THR A 462 -20.85 9.30 -24.39
CA THR A 462 -19.56 8.96 -23.79
C THR A 462 -18.47 8.84 -24.86
N ARG A 463 -18.72 8.11 -25.96
CA ARG A 463 -17.76 7.98 -27.07
C ARG A 463 -17.39 9.35 -27.64
N ASP A 464 -18.39 10.19 -27.89
CA ASP A 464 -18.18 11.48 -28.55
C ASP A 464 -17.46 12.48 -27.61
N LEU A 465 -17.65 12.38 -26.29
CA LEU A 465 -16.88 13.13 -25.29
C LEU A 465 -15.41 12.70 -25.24
N PHE A 466 -15.13 11.40 -25.24
CA PHE A 466 -13.74 10.91 -25.32
C PHE A 466 -13.07 11.35 -26.64
N ALA A 467 -13.80 11.35 -27.75
CA ALA A 467 -13.31 11.86 -29.03
C ALA A 467 -13.12 13.39 -29.03
N ALA A 468 -13.90 14.13 -28.25
CA ALA A 468 -13.72 15.58 -28.08
C ALA A 468 -12.39 15.92 -27.39
N LEU A 469 -11.93 15.09 -26.44
CA LEU A 469 -10.64 15.30 -25.76
C LEU A 469 -9.42 15.22 -26.70
N GLU A 470 -9.55 14.54 -27.84
CA GLU A 470 -8.49 14.46 -28.85
C GLU A 470 -8.33 15.76 -29.66
N LYS A 471 -9.32 16.67 -29.58
CA LYS A 471 -9.36 17.88 -30.40
C LYS A 471 -8.39 18.94 -29.86
N PRO A 472 -7.50 19.51 -30.70
CA PRO A 472 -6.52 20.49 -30.25
C PRO A 472 -7.17 21.75 -29.66
N GLU A 473 -8.37 22.10 -30.08
CA GLU A 473 -9.15 23.23 -29.56
C GLU A 473 -9.52 23.04 -28.09
N VAL A 474 -9.80 21.81 -27.66
CA VAL A 474 -10.19 21.47 -26.28
C VAL A 474 -9.01 21.66 -25.31
N ARG A 475 -7.76 21.60 -25.80
CA ARG A 475 -6.57 21.85 -24.98
C ARG A 475 -6.58 23.24 -24.34
N GLN A 476 -7.05 24.24 -25.07
CA GLN A 476 -7.09 25.63 -24.57
C GLN A 476 -8.35 25.92 -23.72
N LEU A 477 -9.34 25.03 -23.71
CA LEU A 477 -10.64 25.29 -23.07
C LEU A 477 -10.50 25.60 -21.57
N LEU A 478 -9.71 24.82 -20.82
CA LEU A 478 -9.54 25.05 -19.39
C LEU A 478 -8.81 26.36 -19.08
N LEU A 479 -7.90 26.83 -19.95
CA LEU A 479 -7.27 28.14 -19.79
C LEU A 479 -8.31 29.27 -19.92
N ARG A 480 -9.35 29.08 -20.75
CA ARG A 480 -10.46 30.04 -20.85
C ARG A 480 -11.32 30.02 -19.59
N PHE A 481 -11.62 28.85 -19.04
CA PHE A 481 -12.33 28.76 -17.76
C PHE A 481 -11.52 29.32 -16.59
N ARG A 482 -10.20 29.10 -16.58
CA ARG A 482 -9.26 29.71 -15.62
C ARG A 482 -9.38 31.23 -15.64
N ASP A 483 -9.31 31.84 -16.82
CA ASP A 483 -9.41 33.30 -16.94
C ASP A 483 -10.79 33.80 -16.46
N GLN A 484 -11.86 33.05 -16.73
CA GLN A 484 -13.21 33.36 -16.22
C GLN A 484 -13.34 33.23 -14.70
N MET A 485 -12.60 32.32 -14.05
CA MET A 485 -12.56 32.19 -12.59
C MET A 485 -11.66 33.23 -11.93
N LYS A 486 -10.59 33.66 -12.63
CA LYS A 486 -9.60 34.61 -12.11
C LYS A 486 -10.11 36.06 -12.13
N TYR A 487 -10.81 36.46 -13.19
CA TYR A 487 -11.15 37.85 -13.45
C TYR A 487 -12.63 38.15 -13.21
N LYS A 488 -12.90 39.38 -12.77
CA LYS A 488 -14.25 39.90 -12.47
C LYS A 488 -14.72 41.02 -13.40
N ASP A 489 -13.96 41.29 -14.46
CA ASP A 489 -14.21 42.41 -15.38
C ASP A 489 -15.59 42.33 -16.07
N ARG A 490 -16.06 43.48 -16.55
CA ARG A 490 -17.33 43.63 -17.26
C ARG A 490 -17.11 43.56 -18.77
N PHE A 491 -17.90 42.73 -19.47
CA PHE A 491 -17.89 42.60 -20.94
C PHE A 491 -19.25 42.99 -21.52
N ASP A 492 -19.32 44.11 -22.24
CA ASP A 492 -20.56 44.62 -22.85
C ASP A 492 -20.49 44.62 -24.38
N ILE A 493 -21.62 44.89 -25.01
CA ILE A 493 -21.73 45.10 -26.45
C ILE A 493 -21.97 46.60 -26.68
N ALA A 494 -21.03 47.27 -27.35
CA ALA A 494 -21.17 48.66 -27.72
C ALA A 494 -22.25 48.84 -28.82
N SER A 495 -22.71 50.08 -29.03
CA SER A 495 -23.73 50.39 -30.04
C SER A 495 -23.29 50.07 -31.48
N ASN A 496 -21.97 50.00 -31.74
CA ASN A 496 -21.39 49.51 -32.99
C ASN A 496 -21.26 47.97 -33.05
N GLN A 497 -21.89 47.26 -32.11
CA GLN A 497 -21.92 45.80 -31.97
C GLN A 497 -20.57 45.12 -31.71
N THR A 498 -19.55 45.89 -31.31
CA THR A 498 -18.26 45.35 -30.86
C THR A 498 -18.31 45.01 -29.38
N VAL A 499 -17.67 43.90 -28.99
CA VAL A 499 -17.50 43.55 -27.58
C VAL A 499 -16.44 44.45 -26.95
N THR A 500 -16.74 45.00 -25.78
CA THR A 500 -15.84 45.79 -24.94
C THR A 500 -15.44 45.01 -23.68
N GLY A 501 -14.44 45.50 -22.95
CA GLY A 501 -13.90 44.83 -21.75
C GLY A 501 -12.61 44.04 -22.02
N SER A 502 -11.89 43.75 -20.93
CA SER A 502 -10.59 43.07 -20.91
C SER A 502 -10.43 42.26 -19.63
N PHE A 503 -9.66 41.18 -19.67
CA PHE A 503 -9.26 40.42 -18.48
C PHE A 503 -8.15 41.16 -17.71
N SER A 504 -8.53 42.07 -16.81
CA SER A 504 -7.61 43.01 -16.15
C SER A 504 -7.76 43.06 -14.63
N THR A 505 -8.95 42.83 -14.11
CA THR A 505 -9.27 43.00 -12.69
C THR A 505 -9.50 41.64 -12.04
N VAL A 506 -8.58 41.22 -11.18
CA VAL A 506 -8.68 39.95 -10.45
C VAL A 506 -9.79 40.03 -9.39
N VAL A 507 -10.45 38.89 -9.14
CA VAL A 507 -11.42 38.75 -8.04
C VAL A 507 -10.76 39.10 -6.70
N ASP A 508 -11.41 39.91 -5.88
CA ASP A 508 -10.93 40.17 -4.52
C ASP A 508 -11.55 39.13 -3.58
N ARG A 509 -10.75 38.11 -3.23
CA ARG A 509 -11.18 36.98 -2.39
C ARG A 509 -11.34 37.33 -0.92
N THR A 510 -10.93 38.53 -0.50
CA THR A 510 -11.14 39.02 0.87
C THR A 510 -12.53 39.65 1.05
N GLN A 511 -13.25 39.87 -0.05
CA GLN A 511 -14.57 40.46 -0.06
C GLN A 511 -15.62 39.40 -0.43
N PRO A 512 -16.88 39.53 0.06
CA PRO A 512 -17.97 38.66 -0.33
C PRO A 512 -18.18 38.63 -1.85
N ASP A 513 -18.69 37.52 -2.36
CA ASP A 513 -19.03 37.29 -3.76
C ASP A 513 -20.37 37.97 -4.12
N ILE A 514 -20.37 39.31 -4.10
CA ILE A 514 -21.54 40.18 -4.34
C ILE A 514 -21.28 41.11 -5.52
N GLY A 515 -22.32 41.38 -6.32
CA GLY A 515 -22.29 42.28 -7.45
C GLY A 515 -21.22 41.88 -8.46
N PHE A 516 -20.33 42.83 -8.76
CA PHE A 516 -19.20 42.64 -9.66
C PHE A 516 -17.94 42.10 -8.97
N ASN A 517 -17.96 41.79 -7.67
CA ASN A 517 -16.86 41.05 -7.07
C ASN A 517 -16.89 39.55 -7.39
N ARG A 518 -18.01 39.06 -7.96
CA ARG A 518 -18.13 37.69 -8.48
C ARG A 518 -17.25 37.48 -9.71
N SER A 519 -16.63 36.30 -9.80
CA SER A 519 -15.90 35.88 -11.00
C SER A 519 -16.82 35.86 -12.22
N LEU A 520 -16.24 36.00 -13.42
CA LEU A 520 -16.98 35.82 -14.67
C LEU A 520 -17.61 34.42 -14.75
N TRP A 521 -16.88 33.41 -14.28
CA TRP A 521 -17.36 32.03 -14.19
C TRP A 521 -18.63 31.93 -13.34
N GLN A 522 -18.63 32.45 -12.12
CA GLN A 522 -19.80 32.44 -11.24
C GLN A 522 -21.01 33.15 -11.88
N ARG A 523 -20.78 34.27 -12.57
CA ARG A 523 -21.85 34.99 -13.29
C ARG A 523 -22.38 34.21 -14.51
N LEU A 524 -21.52 33.47 -15.21
CA LEU A 524 -21.90 32.61 -16.32
C LEU A 524 -22.72 31.41 -15.86
N LEU A 525 -22.32 30.76 -14.76
CA LEU A 525 -23.10 29.69 -14.12
C LEU A 525 -24.52 30.18 -13.80
N ALA A 526 -24.64 31.38 -13.21
CA ALA A 526 -25.93 32.00 -12.91
C ALA A 526 -26.76 32.26 -14.17
N LEU A 527 -26.18 32.88 -15.21
CA LEU A 527 -26.87 33.17 -16.47
C LEU A 527 -27.42 31.90 -17.14
N ILE A 528 -26.64 30.82 -17.17
CA ILE A 528 -27.06 29.56 -17.80
C ILE A 528 -28.19 28.91 -16.98
N SER A 529 -28.03 28.85 -15.65
CA SER A 529 -29.07 28.36 -14.73
C SER A 529 -30.37 29.15 -14.86
N ASP A 530 -30.28 30.47 -14.94
CA ASP A 530 -31.42 31.39 -14.98
C ASP A 530 -32.13 31.39 -16.34
N SER A 531 -31.43 30.93 -17.38
CA SER A 531 -31.97 30.71 -18.72
C SER A 531 -32.52 29.30 -18.94
N ASN A 532 -32.28 28.37 -18.01
CA ASN A 532 -32.70 26.97 -18.15
C ASN A 532 -34.22 26.84 -17.97
N GLY A 533 -34.89 26.25 -18.97
CA GLY A 533 -36.34 26.07 -18.98
C GLY A 533 -37.13 27.35 -19.29
N VAL A 534 -36.45 28.45 -19.62
CA VAL A 534 -37.10 29.71 -20.02
C VAL A 534 -37.58 29.60 -21.45
N GLU A 535 -38.88 29.78 -21.64
CA GLU A 535 -39.48 29.92 -22.97
C GLU A 535 -39.35 31.37 -23.47
N GLU A 536 -38.76 31.53 -24.65
CA GLU A 536 -38.68 32.83 -25.35
C GLU A 536 -39.47 32.72 -26.66
N CYS A 537 -40.34 33.69 -26.94
CA CYS A 537 -41.21 33.61 -28.11
C CYS A 537 -41.65 34.97 -28.62
N SER A 538 -42.24 35.00 -29.82
CA SER A 538 -42.78 36.24 -30.38
C SER A 538 -43.87 36.85 -29.51
N LYS A 539 -43.90 38.17 -29.33
CA LYS A 539 -44.93 38.85 -28.53
C LYS A 539 -46.31 38.79 -29.20
N ALA A 540 -47.36 38.98 -28.42
CA ALA A 540 -48.70 39.21 -28.98
C ALA A 540 -48.70 40.49 -29.83
N GLY A 541 -49.27 40.42 -31.04
CA GLY A 541 -49.21 41.50 -32.01
C GLY A 541 -47.83 41.68 -32.66
N ALA A 542 -46.97 40.65 -32.68
CA ALA A 542 -45.68 40.72 -33.36
C ALA A 542 -45.86 41.13 -34.83
N GLN A 543 -45.03 42.06 -35.31
CA GLN A 543 -45.11 42.59 -36.67
C GLN A 543 -43.84 42.29 -37.46
N VAL A 544 -44.02 41.79 -38.68
CA VAL A 544 -42.96 41.73 -39.70
C VAL A 544 -43.22 42.88 -40.66
N LYS A 545 -42.31 43.86 -40.71
CA LYS A 545 -42.48 45.10 -41.49
C LYS A 545 -41.65 45.10 -42.76
N GLU A 546 -42.11 45.91 -43.73
CA GLU A 546 -41.42 46.16 -44.99
C GLU A 546 -40.33 47.24 -44.83
N PRO A 547 -39.14 47.09 -45.42
CA PRO A 547 -37.99 47.93 -45.09
C PRO A 547 -38.08 49.37 -45.61
N LEU A 548 -38.72 49.60 -46.75
CA LEU A 548 -38.75 50.92 -47.41
C LEU A 548 -39.85 51.84 -46.83
N THR A 549 -40.98 51.26 -46.44
CA THR A 549 -42.18 51.98 -46.01
C THR A 549 -42.48 51.85 -44.52
N GLY A 550 -41.87 50.89 -43.82
CA GLY A 550 -42.13 50.60 -42.40
C GLY A 550 -43.53 50.03 -42.14
N LEU A 551 -44.26 49.64 -43.18
CA LEU A 551 -45.61 49.09 -43.07
C LEU A 551 -45.58 47.60 -42.68
N PRO A 552 -46.49 47.13 -41.80
CA PRO A 552 -46.55 45.72 -41.43
C PRO A 552 -47.00 44.85 -42.62
N ILE A 553 -46.14 43.92 -43.05
CA ILE A 553 -46.44 42.89 -44.05
C ILE A 553 -47.26 41.76 -43.42
N ALA A 554 -47.00 41.45 -42.15
CA ALA A 554 -47.79 40.50 -41.36
C ALA A 554 -47.83 40.92 -39.89
N THR A 555 -48.98 40.67 -39.26
CA THR A 555 -49.19 40.85 -37.82
C THR A 555 -49.68 39.54 -37.23
N TYR A 556 -49.02 39.08 -36.16
CA TYR A 556 -49.34 37.83 -35.47
C TYR A 556 -50.09 38.15 -34.19
N ALA A 557 -51.39 37.86 -34.17
CA ALA A 557 -52.28 38.27 -33.07
C ALA A 557 -51.91 37.61 -31.73
N ASN A 558 -51.55 36.34 -31.74
CA ASN A 558 -51.26 35.56 -30.53
C ASN A 558 -49.77 35.56 -30.19
N ALA A 559 -49.43 35.49 -28.90
CA ALA A 559 -48.06 35.24 -28.47
C ALA A 559 -47.56 33.88 -29.00
N CYS A 560 -46.25 33.78 -29.22
CA CYS A 560 -45.54 32.62 -29.77
C CYS A 560 -46.01 32.15 -31.17
N ALA A 561 -46.85 32.93 -31.87
CA ALA A 561 -47.38 32.54 -33.16
C ALA A 561 -46.40 32.69 -34.32
N LEU A 562 -45.33 33.49 -34.17
CA LEU A 562 -44.30 33.66 -35.19
C LEU A 562 -43.08 32.76 -34.94
N PHE A 563 -42.57 32.70 -33.72
CA PHE A 563 -41.51 31.76 -33.32
C PHE A 563 -41.65 31.38 -31.85
N ARG A 564 -41.07 30.24 -31.48
CA ARG A 564 -41.07 29.73 -30.11
C ARG A 564 -39.77 28.97 -29.82
N ILE A 565 -39.09 29.36 -28.75
CA ILE A 565 -37.91 28.69 -28.20
C ILE A 565 -38.32 28.09 -26.85
N PRO A 566 -38.42 26.75 -26.73
CA PRO A 566 -38.89 26.12 -25.50
C PRO A 566 -37.92 26.25 -24.31
N ASN A 567 -36.61 26.29 -24.57
CA ASN A 567 -35.59 26.45 -23.55
C ASN A 567 -34.45 27.31 -24.11
N MET A 568 -34.33 28.53 -23.60
CA MET A 568 -33.36 29.53 -24.04
C MET A 568 -31.91 29.06 -23.87
N ALA A 569 -31.57 28.41 -22.74
CA ALA A 569 -30.22 27.90 -22.51
C ALA A 569 -29.82 26.82 -23.54
N VAL A 570 -30.69 25.84 -23.76
CA VAL A 570 -30.46 24.77 -24.75
C VAL A 570 -30.35 25.35 -26.16
N PHE A 571 -31.25 26.26 -26.53
CA PHE A 571 -31.22 26.91 -27.84
C PHE A 571 -29.93 27.70 -28.07
N TYR A 572 -29.43 28.39 -27.04
CA TYR A 572 -28.16 29.09 -27.12
C TYR A 572 -26.99 28.11 -27.33
N LEU A 573 -26.92 26.99 -26.59
CA LEU A 573 -25.90 25.97 -26.83
C LEU A 573 -25.99 25.38 -28.24
N GLN A 574 -27.21 25.17 -28.75
CA GLN A 574 -27.45 24.70 -30.11
C GLN A 574 -26.96 25.69 -31.19
N SER A 575 -26.80 26.97 -30.86
CA SER A 575 -26.22 27.96 -31.78
C SER A 575 -24.70 27.82 -31.92
N ILE A 576 -24.02 27.27 -30.91
CA ILE A 576 -22.56 27.07 -30.91
C ILE A 576 -22.17 25.86 -31.77
N VAL A 577 -22.99 24.81 -31.74
CA VAL A 577 -22.77 23.52 -32.41
C VAL A 577 -23.37 23.47 -33.81
N TYR A 578 -22.95 22.48 -34.60
CA TYR A 578 -23.41 22.28 -35.96
C TYR A 578 -24.46 21.17 -36.06
N ALA A 579 -25.40 21.34 -36.98
CA ALA A 579 -26.36 20.31 -37.34
C ALA A 579 -25.69 19.27 -38.25
N LYS A 580 -25.94 17.98 -37.97
CA LYS A 580 -25.44 16.85 -38.76
C LYS A 580 -26.59 16.08 -39.40
N ASP A 581 -26.30 15.44 -40.53
CA ASP A 581 -27.20 14.46 -41.15
C ASP A 581 -27.11 13.09 -40.46
N ALA A 582 -27.91 12.12 -40.95
CA ALA A 582 -27.93 10.75 -40.40
C ALA A 582 -26.59 10.00 -40.54
N ASN A 583 -25.68 10.46 -41.42
CA ASN A 583 -24.36 9.88 -41.62
C ASN A 583 -23.28 10.60 -40.79
N GLY A 584 -23.65 11.58 -39.97
CA GLY A 584 -22.73 12.37 -39.16
C GLY A 584 -22.01 13.49 -39.94
N MET A 585 -22.42 13.78 -41.18
CA MET A 585 -21.85 14.85 -41.99
C MET A 585 -22.49 16.19 -41.60
N LEU A 586 -21.72 17.28 -41.59
CA LEU A 586 -22.24 18.61 -41.34
C LEU A 586 -23.23 19.00 -42.45
N LEU A 587 -24.34 19.61 -42.06
CA LEU A 587 -25.26 20.24 -43.01
C LEU A 587 -24.67 21.59 -43.42
N CYS A 588 -24.25 21.74 -44.68
CA CYS A 588 -23.73 23.00 -45.21
C CYS A 588 -24.84 23.79 -45.92
N GLU A 589 -25.12 25.01 -45.46
CA GLU A 589 -26.16 25.88 -46.01
C GLU A 589 -25.59 27.08 -46.77
N THR A 590 -26.41 27.64 -47.67
CA THR A 590 -26.13 28.93 -48.31
C THR A 590 -26.45 30.10 -47.37
N THR A 591 -26.10 31.33 -47.77
CA THR A 591 -26.52 32.56 -47.05
C THR A 591 -28.03 32.75 -46.98
N ALA A 592 -28.82 31.99 -47.73
CA ALA A 592 -30.28 31.96 -47.63
C ALA A 592 -30.81 31.14 -46.44
N GLY A 593 -29.97 30.42 -45.69
CA GLY A 593 -30.39 29.64 -44.51
C GLY A 593 -31.45 28.57 -44.83
N ALA A 594 -32.52 28.50 -44.03
CA ALA A 594 -33.63 27.56 -44.22
C ALA A 594 -34.38 27.71 -45.57
N PHE A 595 -34.16 28.81 -46.29
CA PHE A 595 -34.77 29.07 -47.60
C PHE A 595 -33.94 28.50 -48.77
N GLY A 596 -32.72 28.06 -48.51
CA GLY A 596 -31.83 27.40 -49.48
C GLY A 596 -31.76 25.88 -49.30
N ASN A 597 -31.08 25.20 -50.21
CA ASN A 597 -30.76 23.78 -50.03
C ASN A 597 -29.55 23.59 -49.11
N THR A 598 -29.47 22.44 -48.45
CA THR A 598 -28.27 22.01 -47.73
C THR A 598 -27.48 21.01 -48.58
N GLN A 599 -26.17 20.91 -48.32
CA GLN A 599 -25.29 19.88 -48.88
C GLN A 599 -24.45 19.28 -47.74
N PRO A 600 -24.18 17.96 -47.74
CA PRO A 600 -23.34 17.35 -46.71
C PRO A 600 -21.87 17.74 -46.89
N GLY A 601 -21.19 18.07 -45.79
CA GLY A 601 -19.76 18.34 -45.74
C GLY A 601 -19.09 17.67 -44.54
N ALA A 602 -17.89 17.14 -44.73
CA ALA A 602 -17.19 16.42 -43.66
C ALA A 602 -16.68 17.36 -42.56
N THR A 603 -16.34 18.61 -42.91
CA THR A 603 -15.80 19.61 -42.00
C THR A 603 -16.34 21.01 -42.33
N ALA A 604 -16.07 21.98 -41.46
CA ALA A 604 -16.46 23.36 -41.70
C ALA A 604 -15.75 23.96 -42.92
N GLU A 605 -14.49 23.59 -43.15
CA GLU A 605 -13.69 23.97 -44.30
C GLU A 605 -14.25 23.37 -45.58
N ALA A 606 -14.77 22.13 -45.53
CA ALA A 606 -15.46 21.53 -46.66
C ALA A 606 -16.72 22.33 -47.03
N CYS A 607 -17.50 22.78 -46.04
CA CYS A 607 -18.60 23.71 -46.30
C CYS A 607 -18.12 25.00 -46.96
N ALA A 608 -17.06 25.62 -46.42
CA ALA A 608 -16.51 26.86 -46.95
C ALA A 608 -15.99 26.72 -48.40
N ALA A 609 -15.34 25.60 -48.71
CA ALA A 609 -14.86 25.29 -50.07
C ALA A 609 -16.00 25.17 -51.10
N MET A 610 -17.21 24.83 -50.65
CA MET A 610 -18.43 24.83 -51.47
C MET A 610 -19.12 26.21 -51.54
N GLY A 611 -18.51 27.27 -50.98
CA GLY A 611 -19.13 28.59 -50.86
C GLY A 611 -20.31 28.62 -49.89
N ARG A 612 -20.34 27.67 -48.94
CA ARG A 612 -21.41 27.48 -47.94
C ARG A 612 -20.86 27.67 -46.54
N ARG A 613 -21.75 27.79 -45.57
CA ARG A 613 -21.40 27.77 -44.14
C ARG A 613 -21.97 26.54 -43.46
N PRO A 614 -21.36 26.03 -42.38
CA PRO A 614 -21.96 24.97 -41.59
C PRO A 614 -23.21 25.50 -40.89
N ARG A 615 -24.32 24.78 -41.05
CA ARG A 615 -25.60 25.11 -40.42
C ARG A 615 -25.52 24.87 -38.91
N ARG A 616 -25.95 25.84 -38.12
CA ARG A 616 -26.07 25.69 -36.66
C ARG A 616 -27.23 24.76 -36.30
N LYS A 617 -27.16 24.08 -35.15
CA LYS A 617 -28.27 23.22 -34.69
C LYS A 617 -29.48 24.05 -34.24
N ALA A 618 -29.26 25.26 -33.71
CA ALA A 618 -30.31 26.18 -33.32
C ALA A 618 -31.18 26.54 -34.51
N ASN A 619 -32.50 26.46 -34.36
CA ASN A 619 -33.46 26.72 -35.42
C ASN A 619 -34.71 27.43 -34.88
N PHE A 620 -34.90 28.70 -35.23
CA PHE A 620 -36.06 29.49 -34.80
C PHE A 620 -37.41 28.94 -35.31
N SER A 621 -37.39 28.08 -36.34
CA SER A 621 -38.58 27.37 -36.85
C SER A 621 -39.79 28.29 -37.08
N TYR A 622 -39.53 29.44 -37.69
CA TYR A 622 -40.50 30.50 -37.86
C TYR A 622 -41.76 30.06 -38.63
N GLN A 623 -42.92 30.53 -38.17
CA GLN A 623 -44.23 30.27 -38.73
C GLN A 623 -44.69 31.46 -39.58
N TRP A 624 -43.95 31.75 -40.66
CA TRP A 624 -44.17 32.95 -41.48
C TRP A 624 -45.53 33.01 -42.19
N GLY A 625 -46.14 31.85 -42.48
CA GLY A 625 -47.20 31.73 -43.48
C GLY A 625 -46.68 31.89 -44.92
N THR A 626 -47.45 31.41 -45.91
CA THR A 626 -46.97 31.24 -47.29
C THR A 626 -46.51 32.54 -47.95
N VAL A 627 -47.26 33.64 -47.78
CA VAL A 627 -46.98 34.92 -48.43
C VAL A 627 -45.69 35.55 -47.91
N VAL A 628 -45.53 35.65 -46.59
CA VAL A 628 -44.32 36.22 -45.97
C VAL A 628 -43.10 35.34 -46.27
N HIS A 629 -43.27 34.01 -46.21
CA HIS A 629 -42.20 33.08 -46.58
C HIS A 629 -41.72 33.32 -48.02
N THR A 630 -42.63 33.43 -48.99
CA THR A 630 -42.25 33.68 -50.40
C THR A 630 -41.55 35.02 -50.60
N LEU A 631 -41.96 36.07 -49.87
CA LEU A 631 -41.34 37.39 -49.94
C LEU A 631 -39.91 37.36 -49.38
N ILE A 632 -39.71 36.77 -48.20
CA ILE A 632 -38.38 36.65 -47.58
C ILE A 632 -37.46 35.79 -48.46
N ALA A 633 -37.96 34.67 -48.99
CA ALA A 633 -37.20 33.81 -49.89
C ALA A 633 -36.73 34.56 -51.15
N ALA A 634 -37.60 35.37 -51.76
CA ALA A 634 -37.27 36.18 -52.93
C ALA A 634 -36.22 37.28 -52.65
N GLN A 635 -36.12 37.74 -51.40
CA GLN A 635 -35.16 38.76 -50.96
C GLN A 635 -33.83 38.17 -50.43
N GLY A 636 -33.60 36.87 -50.62
CA GLY A 636 -32.34 36.22 -50.21
C GLY A 636 -32.38 35.53 -48.85
N GLY A 637 -33.55 35.29 -48.26
CA GLY A 637 -33.72 34.44 -47.09
C GLY A 637 -33.09 35.02 -45.82
N ASP A 638 -32.19 34.27 -45.18
CA ASP A 638 -31.47 34.71 -43.99
C ASP A 638 -30.66 36.01 -44.20
N ALA A 639 -30.12 36.25 -45.39
CA ALA A 639 -29.43 37.51 -45.70
C ALA A 639 -30.35 38.73 -45.54
N TYR A 640 -31.64 38.57 -45.86
CA TYR A 640 -32.64 39.60 -45.62
C TYR A 640 -32.89 39.78 -44.11
N LEU A 641 -33.01 38.70 -43.35
CA LEU A 641 -33.23 38.75 -41.89
C LEU A 641 -32.07 39.45 -41.17
N GLU A 642 -30.83 39.17 -41.56
CA GLU A 642 -29.62 39.82 -41.06
C GLU A 642 -29.61 41.32 -41.38
N GLN A 643 -29.96 41.70 -42.61
CA GLN A 643 -30.06 43.11 -43.00
C GLN A 643 -31.15 43.85 -42.19
N GLN A 644 -32.30 43.21 -41.95
CA GLN A 644 -33.41 43.82 -41.22
C GLN A 644 -33.14 43.94 -39.73
N SER A 645 -32.52 42.93 -39.11
CA SER A 645 -32.17 42.98 -37.69
C SER A 645 -31.00 43.92 -37.40
N THR A 646 -30.22 44.25 -38.44
CA THR A 646 -28.90 44.88 -38.38
C THR A 646 -27.85 44.09 -37.62
N ILE A 647 -28.15 42.84 -37.23
CA ILE A 647 -27.28 41.95 -36.45
C ILE A 647 -26.69 40.89 -37.37
N THR A 648 -25.38 40.94 -37.57
CA THR A 648 -24.65 39.93 -38.36
C THR A 648 -24.83 38.53 -37.78
N GLY A 649 -25.10 37.54 -38.64
CA GLY A 649 -25.34 36.15 -38.24
C GLY A 649 -26.74 35.87 -37.69
N PHE A 650 -27.64 36.86 -37.67
CA PHE A 650 -29.04 36.66 -37.31
C PHE A 650 -29.84 36.10 -38.49
N GLY A 651 -30.51 34.97 -38.29
CA GLY A 651 -31.27 34.29 -39.34
C GLY A 651 -32.08 33.12 -38.78
N THR A 652 -32.53 32.22 -39.65
CA THR A 652 -33.26 31.01 -39.26
C THR A 652 -32.40 30.06 -38.43
N HIS A 653 -31.08 30.00 -38.69
CA HIS A 653 -30.08 29.26 -37.90
C HIS A 653 -29.02 30.24 -37.34
N PRO A 654 -29.29 30.91 -36.20
CA PRO A 654 -28.47 32.04 -35.72
C PRO A 654 -27.10 31.60 -35.18
N THR A 655 -26.11 32.49 -35.24
CA THR A 655 -24.82 32.31 -34.55
C THR A 655 -24.92 32.72 -33.06
N PRO A 656 -24.04 32.23 -32.16
CA PRO A 656 -24.08 32.62 -30.75
C PRO A 656 -23.80 34.11 -30.54
N GLU A 657 -22.95 34.71 -31.39
CA GLU A 657 -22.68 36.16 -31.41
C GLU A 657 -23.95 36.94 -31.74
N ALA A 658 -24.73 36.48 -32.73
CA ALA A 658 -26.02 37.10 -33.06
C ALA A 658 -26.98 37.02 -31.86
N LEU A 659 -27.03 35.89 -31.15
CA LEU A 659 -27.84 35.74 -29.95
C LEU A 659 -27.37 36.62 -28.79
N ASN A 660 -26.07 36.85 -28.62
CA ASN A 660 -25.56 37.82 -27.65
C ASN A 660 -26.11 39.22 -27.91
N ARG A 661 -26.17 39.63 -29.18
CA ARG A 661 -26.72 40.92 -29.59
C ARG A 661 -28.24 40.98 -29.41
N VAL A 662 -28.96 39.89 -29.69
CA VAL A 662 -30.40 39.79 -29.40
C VAL A 662 -30.69 40.00 -27.91
N LEU A 663 -29.84 39.45 -27.04
CA LEU A 663 -30.02 39.52 -25.59
C LEU A 663 -29.52 40.82 -24.95
N PHE A 664 -28.41 41.39 -25.42
CA PHE A 664 -27.67 42.45 -24.69
C PHE A 664 -27.36 43.73 -25.49
N LEU A 665 -27.75 43.85 -26.77
CA LEU A 665 -27.50 45.07 -27.55
C LEU A 665 -28.45 46.20 -27.15
N GLU A 666 -27.88 47.35 -26.76
CA GLU A 666 -28.63 48.56 -26.44
C GLU A 666 -28.18 49.77 -27.30
N PRO A 667 -29.11 50.55 -27.90
CA PRO A 667 -30.55 50.32 -27.93
C PRO A 667 -30.93 49.11 -28.79
N ARG A 668 -31.93 48.34 -28.35
CA ARG A 668 -32.40 47.14 -29.06
C ARG A 668 -32.91 47.47 -30.48
N PRO A 669 -32.51 46.75 -31.54
CA PRO A 669 -32.96 47.03 -32.91
C PRO A 669 -34.48 47.01 -33.06
N GLN A 670 -35.03 47.93 -33.87
CA GLN A 670 -36.48 48.10 -34.05
C GLN A 670 -37.17 46.80 -34.49
N THR A 671 -36.54 46.02 -35.36
CA THR A 671 -37.04 44.73 -35.84
C THR A 671 -37.28 43.75 -34.69
N LEU A 672 -36.37 43.67 -33.71
CA LEU A 672 -36.56 42.84 -32.51
C LEU A 672 -37.63 43.43 -31.59
N GLN A 673 -37.71 44.76 -31.50
CA GLN A 673 -38.78 45.42 -30.75
C GLN A 673 -40.17 45.13 -31.32
N ASP A 674 -40.28 45.00 -32.63
CA ASP A 674 -41.52 44.71 -33.34
C ASP A 674 -41.94 43.23 -33.21
N THR A 675 -41.00 42.31 -32.97
CA THR A 675 -41.26 40.86 -32.94
C THR A 675 -41.30 40.24 -31.55
N SER A 676 -40.53 40.73 -30.58
CA SER A 676 -40.40 40.09 -29.26
C SER A 676 -40.29 41.10 -28.11
N ASN A 677 -40.58 40.63 -26.90
CA ASN A 677 -40.32 41.37 -25.67
C ASN A 677 -38.83 41.25 -25.30
N PRO A 678 -38.28 42.14 -24.46
CA PRO A 678 -36.97 41.91 -23.86
C PRO A 678 -36.96 40.60 -23.06
N SER A 679 -35.92 39.80 -23.23
CA SER A 679 -35.79 38.49 -22.58
C SER A 679 -35.71 38.63 -21.06
N ARG A 680 -36.38 37.70 -20.38
CA ARG A 680 -36.43 37.60 -18.93
C ARG A 680 -35.86 36.26 -18.47
N ASP A 681 -35.30 36.23 -17.28
CA ASP A 681 -34.88 34.98 -16.65
C ASP A 681 -36.09 34.16 -16.16
N LYS A 682 -35.84 32.96 -15.65
CA LYS A 682 -36.86 32.07 -15.07
C LYS A 682 -37.60 32.65 -13.86
N PHE A 683 -37.09 33.74 -13.28
CA PHE A 683 -37.70 34.47 -12.16
C PHE A 683 -38.40 35.76 -12.60
N GLY A 684 -38.41 36.07 -13.90
CA GLY A 684 -39.06 37.23 -14.48
C GLY A 684 -38.23 38.52 -14.49
N ALA A 685 -36.97 38.51 -14.04
CA ALA A 685 -36.07 39.67 -14.12
C ALA A 685 -35.53 39.87 -15.53
N LEU A 686 -35.23 41.12 -15.92
CA LEU A 686 -34.66 41.41 -17.24
C LEU A 686 -33.22 40.89 -17.34
N MET A 687 -32.92 40.13 -18.40
CA MET A 687 -31.58 39.56 -18.62
C MET A 687 -30.51 40.66 -18.73
N THR A 688 -30.85 41.77 -19.38
CA THR A 688 -29.97 42.94 -19.56
C THR A 688 -29.62 43.66 -18.26
N GLU A 689 -30.46 43.56 -17.23
CA GLU A 689 -30.22 44.16 -15.92
C GLU A 689 -29.48 43.19 -15.01
N LYS A 690 -29.97 41.94 -14.91
CA LYS A 690 -29.44 40.95 -13.96
C LYS A 690 -28.09 40.38 -14.35
N HIS A 691 -27.87 40.15 -15.65
CA HIS A 691 -26.65 39.50 -16.17
C HIS A 691 -25.80 40.44 -17.04
N ALA A 692 -25.97 41.75 -16.87
CA ALA A 692 -25.17 42.76 -17.55
C ALA A 692 -23.66 42.45 -17.46
N GLY A 693 -22.93 42.63 -18.56
CA GLY A 693 -21.47 42.55 -18.51
C GLY A 693 -20.86 41.14 -18.43
N THR A 694 -21.62 40.10 -18.78
CA THR A 694 -21.23 38.70 -18.53
C THR A 694 -21.03 37.90 -19.83
N LEU A 695 -22.12 37.54 -20.52
CA LEU A 695 -22.10 36.62 -21.68
C LEU A 695 -21.19 37.05 -22.86
N PRO A 696 -21.03 38.35 -23.20
CA PRO A 696 -20.17 38.77 -24.31
C PRO A 696 -18.70 38.35 -24.20
N VAL A 697 -18.24 37.95 -23.01
CA VAL A 697 -16.89 37.38 -22.81
C VAL A 697 -16.61 36.16 -23.70
N TRP A 698 -17.63 35.38 -24.05
CA TRP A 698 -17.48 34.19 -24.91
C TRP A 698 -17.15 34.50 -26.38
N GLU A 699 -17.20 35.77 -26.80
CA GLU A 699 -16.69 36.20 -28.12
C GLU A 699 -15.18 36.46 -28.11
N ARG A 700 -14.53 36.39 -26.94
CA ARG A 700 -13.08 36.58 -26.80
C ARG A 700 -12.33 35.26 -26.90
N ASP A 701 -11.07 35.38 -27.33
CA ASP A 701 -10.07 34.31 -27.29
C ASP A 701 -10.53 32.97 -27.88
N ASN A 702 -11.38 33.06 -28.89
CA ASN A 702 -11.96 31.95 -29.64
C ASN A 702 -12.72 30.91 -28.78
N PHE A 703 -13.36 31.35 -27.68
CA PHE A 703 -14.03 30.44 -26.74
C PHE A 703 -15.08 29.54 -27.39
N PHE A 704 -15.89 30.06 -28.33
CA PHE A 704 -16.89 29.23 -29.01
C PHE A 704 -16.28 28.07 -29.79
N ASP A 705 -15.09 28.23 -30.36
CA ASP A 705 -14.40 27.14 -31.06
C ASP A 705 -13.82 26.11 -30.07
N THR A 706 -13.30 26.55 -28.93
CA THR A 706 -12.69 25.64 -27.93
C THR A 706 -13.71 24.81 -27.17
N VAL A 707 -14.91 25.35 -26.92
CA VAL A 707 -15.99 24.63 -26.21
C VAL A 707 -16.85 23.77 -27.15
N ARG A 708 -16.89 24.10 -28.46
CA ARG A 708 -17.76 23.43 -29.43
C ARG A 708 -17.60 21.92 -29.47
N PRO A 709 -16.39 21.31 -29.48
CA PRO A 709 -16.27 19.86 -29.56
C PRO A 709 -16.98 19.14 -28.40
N VAL A 710 -16.91 19.70 -27.19
CA VAL A 710 -17.58 19.15 -26.01
C VAL A 710 -19.10 19.30 -26.16
N LEU A 711 -19.59 20.48 -26.51
CA LEU A 711 -21.03 20.71 -26.71
C LEU A 711 -21.60 19.89 -27.89
N GLN A 712 -20.79 19.66 -28.93
CA GLN A 712 -21.20 18.86 -30.09
C GLN A 712 -21.47 17.42 -29.68
N ALA A 713 -20.72 16.85 -28.73
CA ALA A 713 -20.98 15.50 -28.22
C ALA A 713 -22.37 15.40 -27.57
N PHE A 714 -22.74 16.38 -26.72
CA PHE A 714 -24.09 16.46 -26.15
C PHE A 714 -25.14 16.66 -27.24
N ALA A 715 -24.89 17.53 -28.21
CA ALA A 715 -25.82 17.80 -29.29
C ALA A 715 -26.03 16.60 -30.22
N ASP A 716 -24.99 15.83 -30.52
CA ASP A 716 -25.08 14.64 -31.38
C ASP A 716 -25.91 13.54 -30.72
N ALA A 717 -25.89 13.46 -29.38
CA ALA A 717 -26.72 12.57 -28.57
C ALA A 717 -28.14 13.13 -28.28
N ASN A 718 -28.43 14.38 -28.64
CA ASN A 718 -29.63 15.13 -28.22
C ASN A 718 -29.79 15.25 -26.69
N GLU A 719 -28.66 15.42 -25.99
CA GLU A 719 -28.56 15.47 -24.54
C GLU A 719 -28.06 16.84 -24.05
N GLU A 720 -28.26 17.93 -24.81
CA GLU A 720 -27.81 19.28 -24.43
C GLU A 720 -28.37 19.73 -23.06
N GLN A 721 -29.56 19.25 -22.69
CA GLN A 721 -30.16 19.51 -21.39
C GLN A 721 -29.27 18.99 -20.24
N ILE A 722 -28.59 17.85 -20.40
CA ILE A 722 -27.69 17.32 -19.37
C ILE A 722 -26.56 18.31 -19.09
N PHE A 723 -25.97 18.93 -20.11
CA PHE A 723 -24.93 19.94 -19.94
C PHE A 723 -25.47 21.15 -19.17
N VAL A 724 -26.64 21.67 -19.54
CA VAL A 724 -27.28 22.80 -18.85
C VAL A 724 -27.60 22.46 -17.39
N ASP A 725 -28.05 21.23 -17.13
CA ASP A 725 -28.37 20.78 -15.77
C ASP A 725 -27.11 20.68 -14.91
N ILE A 726 -25.99 20.17 -15.43
CA ILE A 726 -24.70 20.13 -14.71
C ILE A 726 -24.26 21.55 -14.33
N ILE A 727 -24.34 22.49 -15.26
CA ILE A 727 -24.03 23.91 -14.99
C ILE A 727 -24.98 24.50 -13.94
N SER A 728 -26.27 24.11 -13.98
CA SER A 728 -27.26 24.55 -12.99
C SER A 728 -26.97 23.98 -11.59
N VAL A 729 -26.51 22.72 -11.49
CA VAL A 729 -26.05 22.13 -10.23
C VAL A 729 -24.82 22.88 -9.71
N LEU A 730 -23.83 23.17 -10.57
CA LEU A 730 -22.68 23.97 -10.17
C LEU A 730 -23.12 25.34 -9.64
N HIS A 731 -24.01 26.06 -10.34
CA HIS A 731 -24.56 27.33 -9.86
C HIS A 731 -25.21 27.22 -8.47
N LYS A 732 -26.00 26.18 -8.23
CA LYS A 732 -26.68 25.92 -6.95
C LYS A 732 -25.71 25.83 -5.77
N HIS A 733 -24.46 25.39 -6.01
CA HIS A 733 -23.44 25.19 -4.99
C HIS A 733 -22.27 26.19 -5.04
N TRP A 734 -22.18 27.04 -6.06
CA TRP A 734 -20.99 27.88 -6.26
C TRP A 734 -20.89 29.04 -5.28
N SER A 735 -21.99 29.76 -5.01
CA SER A 735 -21.94 30.96 -4.17
C SER A 735 -21.51 30.64 -2.73
N SER A 736 -20.82 31.59 -2.10
CA SER A 736 -20.62 31.54 -0.64
C SER A 736 -21.92 31.87 0.09
N ALA A 737 -22.02 31.50 1.37
CA ALA A 737 -23.14 31.89 2.23
C ALA A 737 -23.21 33.41 2.52
N GLN A 738 -22.17 34.18 2.16
CA GLN A 738 -22.13 35.63 2.32
C GLN A 738 -22.68 36.39 1.10
N SER A 739 -23.00 35.69 0.00
CA SER A 739 -23.55 36.33 -1.20
C SER A 739 -24.98 36.80 -0.98
N THR A 740 -25.24 38.07 -1.26
CA THR A 740 -26.62 38.64 -1.23
C THR A 740 -27.27 38.70 -2.60
N ASP A 741 -26.58 38.30 -3.66
CA ASP A 741 -27.15 38.21 -5.02
C ASP A 741 -28.00 36.95 -5.21
N THR A 742 -27.86 36.01 -4.27
CA THR A 742 -28.61 34.76 -4.15
C THR A 742 -29.21 34.68 -2.75
N GLN A 743 -30.19 33.80 -2.55
CA GLN A 743 -30.75 33.53 -1.22
C GLN A 743 -30.54 32.06 -0.84
N HIS A 744 -30.40 31.81 0.46
CA HIS A 744 -30.02 30.49 1.00
C HIS A 744 -31.05 29.90 1.97
N ALA A 745 -32.16 30.60 2.20
CA ALA A 745 -33.11 30.25 3.26
C ALA A 745 -34.26 29.36 2.78
N ASP A 746 -34.81 29.63 1.60
CA ASP A 746 -35.98 28.90 1.08
C ASP A 746 -35.62 28.21 -0.25
N PRO A 747 -35.42 26.88 -0.26
CA PRO A 747 -35.18 26.09 -1.46
C PRO A 747 -36.22 26.25 -2.59
N ASN A 748 -37.42 26.73 -2.27
CA ASN A 748 -38.51 26.93 -3.23
C ASN A 748 -38.64 28.37 -3.73
N ALA A 749 -37.93 29.32 -3.12
CA ALA A 749 -37.98 30.71 -3.54
C ALA A 749 -37.02 31.00 -4.70
N ALA A 750 -37.26 32.11 -5.39
CA ALA A 750 -36.43 32.57 -6.49
C ALA A 750 -34.96 32.79 -6.05
N ASN A 751 -34.02 32.64 -6.97
CA ASN A 751 -32.57 32.79 -6.74
C ASN A 751 -32.00 31.92 -5.60
N TYR A 752 -32.61 30.76 -5.32
CA TYR A 752 -32.06 29.86 -4.31
C TYR A 752 -30.71 29.26 -4.74
N THR A 753 -29.73 29.38 -3.87
CA THR A 753 -28.51 28.58 -3.88
C THR A 753 -28.24 28.06 -2.48
N ARG A 754 -27.50 26.95 -2.35
CA ARG A 754 -27.18 26.37 -1.04
C ARG A 754 -26.18 27.19 -0.23
N GLY A 755 -25.42 28.10 -0.86
CA GLY A 755 -24.33 28.80 -0.18
C GLY A 755 -23.14 27.89 0.15
N SER A 756 -22.97 26.79 -0.60
CA SER A 756 -21.99 25.72 -0.32
C SER A 756 -20.52 26.12 -0.44
N ASN A 757 -20.24 27.39 -0.77
CA ASN A 757 -18.90 27.95 -0.85
C ASN A 757 -18.03 27.36 -1.98
N GLY A 758 -18.61 26.88 -3.08
CA GLY A 758 -17.85 26.38 -4.23
C GLY A 758 -16.88 27.40 -4.85
N VAL A 759 -17.17 28.69 -4.73
CA VAL A 759 -16.32 29.81 -5.17
C VAL A 759 -14.94 29.82 -4.49
N SER A 760 -14.82 29.18 -3.32
CA SER A 760 -13.55 29.02 -2.60
C SER A 760 -12.56 28.09 -3.31
N TYR A 761 -13.02 27.21 -4.21
CA TYR A 761 -12.17 26.34 -5.02
C TYR A 761 -11.52 27.04 -6.20
N GLU A 762 -11.98 28.24 -6.57
CA GLU A 762 -11.47 28.92 -7.77
C GLU A 762 -9.95 29.13 -7.76
N PRO A 763 -9.28 29.52 -6.66
CA PRO A 763 -7.81 29.56 -6.60
C PRO A 763 -7.14 28.22 -6.92
N LEU A 764 -7.55 27.14 -6.25
CA LEU A 764 -7.04 25.78 -6.49
C LEU A 764 -7.28 25.34 -7.94
N VAL A 765 -8.47 25.58 -8.48
CA VAL A 765 -8.80 25.22 -9.87
C VAL A 765 -7.99 26.04 -10.87
N ILE A 766 -7.71 27.31 -10.58
CA ILE A 766 -6.87 28.17 -11.43
C ILE A 766 -5.45 27.60 -11.54
N ASP A 767 -4.86 27.19 -10.42
CA ASP A 767 -3.52 26.64 -10.36
C ASP A 767 -3.47 25.23 -10.97
N ALA A 768 -4.48 24.39 -10.70
CA ALA A 768 -4.64 23.08 -11.33
C ALA A 768 -4.77 23.19 -12.87
N PHE A 769 -5.53 24.15 -13.38
CA PHE A 769 -5.69 24.38 -14.83
C PHE A 769 -4.43 24.98 -15.49
N ALA A 770 -3.51 25.55 -14.70
CA ALA A 770 -2.20 25.96 -15.17
C ALA A 770 -1.16 24.82 -15.14
N GLY A 771 -1.46 23.72 -14.44
CA GLY A 771 -0.60 22.53 -14.33
C GLY A 771 -0.63 21.59 -15.54
N ASP A 772 0.08 20.45 -15.43
CA ASP A 772 0.25 19.49 -16.53
C ASP A 772 -0.88 18.44 -16.64
N LEU A 773 -1.82 18.36 -15.69
CA LEU A 773 -2.85 17.30 -15.70
C LEU A 773 -3.71 17.33 -16.97
N TRP A 774 -4.18 18.51 -17.36
CA TRP A 774 -5.00 18.67 -18.55
C TRP A 774 -4.22 18.51 -19.87
N PRO A 775 -3.04 19.13 -20.04
CA PRO A 775 -2.16 18.80 -21.16
C PRO A 775 -1.85 17.30 -21.26
N ALA A 776 -1.51 16.64 -20.16
CA ALA A 776 -1.24 15.20 -20.14
C ALA A 776 -2.44 14.37 -20.61
N LEU A 777 -3.66 14.70 -20.16
CA LEU A 777 -4.88 14.01 -20.57
C LEU A 777 -5.18 14.21 -22.06
N THR A 778 -5.15 15.45 -22.55
CA THR A 778 -5.54 15.78 -23.92
C THR A 778 -4.47 15.43 -24.97
N GLU A 779 -3.19 15.39 -24.58
CA GLU A 779 -2.11 14.93 -25.47
C GLU A 779 -2.05 13.41 -25.58
N ASN A 780 -2.41 12.68 -24.52
CA ASN A 780 -2.47 11.21 -24.52
C ASN A 780 -3.85 10.66 -24.93
N ALA A 781 -4.89 11.50 -25.11
CA ALA A 781 -6.26 11.05 -25.38
C ALA A 781 -6.37 10.14 -26.61
N ALA A 782 -5.71 10.48 -27.71
CA ALA A 782 -5.76 9.69 -28.94
C ALA A 782 -5.07 8.32 -28.79
N GLU A 783 -3.96 8.29 -28.03
CA GLU A 783 -3.26 7.04 -27.70
C GLU A 783 -4.14 6.14 -26.83
N LEU A 784 -4.72 6.69 -25.75
CA LEU A 784 -5.60 5.94 -24.85
C LEU A 784 -6.86 5.42 -25.56
N ASN A 785 -7.50 6.24 -26.40
CA ASN A 785 -8.71 5.87 -27.12
C ASN A 785 -8.49 4.79 -28.20
N ALA A 786 -7.24 4.60 -28.64
CA ALA A 786 -6.86 3.53 -29.58
C ALA A 786 -6.72 2.16 -28.90
N ILE A 787 -6.58 2.11 -27.57
CA ILE A 787 -6.41 0.86 -26.83
C ILE A 787 -7.66 -0.02 -26.95
N THR A 788 -7.44 -1.31 -27.22
CA THR A 788 -8.49 -2.34 -27.25
C THR A 788 -8.03 -3.55 -26.45
N VAL A 789 -8.87 -4.00 -25.51
CA VAL A 789 -8.59 -5.12 -24.61
C VAL A 789 -9.79 -6.06 -24.63
N ASN A 790 -9.56 -7.36 -24.78
CA ASN A 790 -10.61 -8.39 -24.89
C ASN A 790 -11.69 -8.06 -25.95
N GLY A 791 -11.30 -7.39 -27.04
CA GLY A 791 -12.23 -6.94 -28.10
C GLY A 791 -13.09 -5.73 -27.75
N LYS A 792 -12.88 -5.09 -26.57
CA LYS A 792 -13.58 -3.88 -26.14
C LYS A 792 -12.62 -2.67 -26.19
N PRO A 793 -13.05 -1.52 -26.74
CA PRO A 793 -12.22 -0.32 -26.77
C PRO A 793 -12.13 0.31 -25.36
N PHE A 794 -11.02 1.00 -25.08
CA PHE A 794 -10.73 1.71 -23.83
C PHE A 794 -11.94 2.45 -23.25
N ARG A 795 -12.55 3.32 -24.06
CA ARG A 795 -13.72 4.13 -23.70
C ARG A 795 -14.88 3.29 -23.17
N THR A 796 -15.12 2.10 -23.70
CA THR A 796 -16.21 1.22 -23.27
C THR A 796 -15.89 0.58 -21.93
N ILE A 797 -14.64 0.18 -21.71
CA ILE A 797 -14.19 -0.40 -20.43
C ILE A 797 -14.30 0.65 -19.32
N VAL A 798 -13.77 1.85 -19.55
CA VAL A 798 -13.85 2.98 -18.59
C VAL A 798 -15.29 3.40 -18.33
N ALA A 799 -16.13 3.49 -19.37
CA ALA A 799 -17.54 3.83 -19.22
C ALA A 799 -18.31 2.80 -18.39
N ASN A 800 -18.06 1.50 -18.62
CA ASN A 800 -18.70 0.43 -17.85
C ASN A 800 -18.29 0.47 -16.37
N ALA A 801 -17.00 0.63 -16.08
CA ALA A 801 -16.49 0.75 -14.72
C ALA A 801 -17.06 1.98 -14.01
N GLY A 802 -17.06 3.14 -14.68
CA GLY A 802 -17.66 4.37 -14.16
C GLY A 802 -19.17 4.24 -13.94
N SER A 803 -19.89 3.62 -14.88
CA SER A 803 -21.33 3.37 -14.76
C SER A 803 -21.62 2.44 -13.58
N TYR A 804 -20.82 1.39 -13.38
CA TYR A 804 -20.96 0.47 -12.25
C TYR A 804 -20.79 1.21 -10.92
N LEU A 805 -19.79 2.10 -10.82
CA LEU A 805 -19.52 2.90 -9.63
C LEU A 805 -20.71 3.78 -9.21
N VAL A 806 -21.36 4.45 -10.17
CA VAL A 806 -22.39 5.46 -9.85
C VAL A 806 -23.82 4.94 -9.88
N THR A 807 -24.09 3.79 -10.51
CA THR A 807 -25.46 3.27 -10.67
C THR A 807 -25.99 2.59 -9.40
N PRO A 808 -27.18 2.96 -8.90
CA PRO A 808 -27.81 2.28 -7.76
C PRO A 808 -28.04 0.78 -8.01
N ARG A 809 -27.73 -0.06 -7.01
CA ARG A 809 -27.83 -1.52 -7.08
C ARG A 809 -28.73 -2.06 -5.96
N PRO A 810 -29.91 -2.61 -6.28
CA PRO A 810 -30.77 -3.25 -5.28
C PRO A 810 -30.02 -4.38 -4.54
N GLY A 811 -30.14 -4.41 -3.22
CA GLY A 811 -29.49 -5.42 -2.37
C GLY A 811 -28.03 -5.15 -2.03
N LEU A 812 -27.41 -4.09 -2.56
CA LEU A 812 -26.10 -3.64 -2.08
C LEU A 812 -26.26 -3.09 -0.65
N THR A 813 -25.46 -3.61 0.28
CA THR A 813 -25.38 -3.12 1.66
C THR A 813 -24.10 -2.36 1.89
N ASP A 814 -24.04 -1.56 2.95
CA ASP A 814 -22.78 -1.21 3.60
C ASP A 814 -22.21 -2.41 4.38
N ARG A 815 -21.03 -2.24 5.00
CA ARG A 815 -20.37 -3.29 5.79
C ARG A 815 -21.24 -3.77 6.97
N LYS A 816 -22.13 -2.92 7.48
CA LYS A 816 -22.97 -3.15 8.67
C LYS A 816 -24.35 -3.71 8.29
N GLY A 817 -24.58 -4.00 7.01
CA GLY A 817 -25.85 -4.52 6.49
C GLY A 817 -26.90 -3.44 6.20
N GLY A 818 -26.55 -2.15 6.32
CA GLY A 818 -27.42 -1.03 5.96
C GLY A 818 -27.67 -0.99 4.45
N THR A 819 -28.92 -0.77 4.03
CA THR A 819 -29.32 -0.71 2.60
C THR A 819 -29.61 0.71 2.11
N THR A 820 -29.46 1.69 3.00
CA THR A 820 -29.79 3.10 2.76
C THR A 820 -28.76 3.99 3.42
N THR A 821 -28.52 5.16 2.85
CA THR A 821 -27.69 6.21 3.45
C THR A 821 -28.42 7.56 3.37
N THR A 822 -27.81 8.62 3.87
CA THR A 822 -28.28 9.98 3.69
C THR A 822 -27.27 10.83 2.92
N THR A 823 -27.79 11.70 2.06
CA THR A 823 -27.00 12.76 1.44
C THR A 823 -26.46 13.71 2.51
N ALA A 824 -25.55 14.61 2.14
CA ALA A 824 -25.00 15.60 3.07
C ALA A 824 -26.06 16.52 3.72
N ASP A 825 -27.22 16.69 3.07
CA ASP A 825 -28.37 17.46 3.56
C ASP A 825 -29.50 16.58 4.13
N ASP A 826 -29.16 15.41 4.67
CA ASP A 826 -30.06 14.48 5.37
C ASP A 826 -31.21 13.89 4.53
N ASN A 827 -31.17 13.99 3.19
CA ASN A 827 -32.15 13.31 2.35
C ASN A 827 -31.84 11.82 2.23
N LEU A 828 -32.89 10.99 2.33
CA LEU A 828 -32.76 9.54 2.26
C LEU A 828 -32.37 9.06 0.85
N VAL A 829 -31.33 8.23 0.79
CA VAL A 829 -30.94 7.45 -0.38
C VAL A 829 -31.44 6.00 -0.20
N PRO A 830 -32.52 5.59 -0.90
CA PRO A 830 -33.17 4.30 -0.67
C PRO A 830 -32.45 3.11 -1.35
N THR A 831 -31.45 3.36 -2.20
CA THR A 831 -30.70 2.30 -2.89
C THR A 831 -29.26 2.75 -3.09
N LEU A 832 -28.33 1.99 -2.51
CA LEU A 832 -26.91 2.29 -2.57
C LEU A 832 -26.31 2.02 -3.95
N SER A 833 -25.22 2.71 -4.25
CA SER A 833 -24.28 2.37 -5.31
C SER A 833 -22.88 2.28 -4.71
N PRO A 834 -21.89 1.64 -5.37
CA PRO A 834 -20.53 1.60 -4.85
C PRO A 834 -19.93 2.97 -4.53
N TRP A 835 -20.34 4.02 -5.27
CA TRP A 835 -20.00 5.41 -4.94
C TRP A 835 -20.45 5.82 -3.54
N HIS A 836 -21.66 5.45 -3.11
CA HIS A 836 -22.15 5.79 -1.77
C HIS A 836 -21.28 5.14 -0.68
N LEU A 837 -20.90 3.88 -0.88
CA LEU A 837 -20.01 3.17 0.05
C LEU A 837 -18.66 3.88 0.20
N LEU A 838 -18.06 4.29 -0.93
CA LEU A 838 -16.81 5.05 -0.91
C LEU A 838 -17.02 6.43 -0.28
N ALA A 839 -18.04 7.17 -0.69
CA ALA A 839 -18.31 8.53 -0.20
C ALA A 839 -18.54 8.55 1.32
N ASP A 840 -19.31 7.61 1.85
CA ASP A 840 -19.59 7.50 3.27
C ASP A 840 -18.34 7.09 4.06
N ALA A 841 -17.56 6.13 3.55
CA ALA A 841 -16.29 5.73 4.15
C ALA A 841 -15.25 6.88 4.17
N TYR A 842 -15.15 7.66 3.09
CA TYR A 842 -14.29 8.86 3.04
C TYR A 842 -14.80 9.99 3.94
N ARG A 843 -16.12 10.17 4.08
CA ARG A 843 -16.72 11.13 5.02
C ARG A 843 -16.37 10.74 6.46
N ALA A 844 -16.53 9.47 6.82
CA ALA A 844 -16.17 8.94 8.14
C ALA A 844 -14.66 9.06 8.40
N LYS A 845 -13.81 8.76 7.41
CA LYS A 845 -12.36 8.95 7.48
C LYS A 845 -12.02 10.41 7.78
N ARG A 846 -12.55 11.37 7.02
CA ARG A 846 -12.27 12.80 7.25
C ARG A 846 -12.72 13.27 8.62
N ALA A 847 -13.90 12.85 9.07
CA ALA A 847 -14.40 13.17 10.41
C ALA A 847 -13.47 12.61 11.50
N ARG A 848 -13.01 11.36 11.37
CA ARG A 848 -12.06 10.74 12.30
C ARG A 848 -10.71 11.46 12.30
N ILE A 849 -10.19 11.81 11.12
CA ILE A 849 -8.93 12.54 11.00
C ILE A 849 -9.00 13.91 11.69
N ALA A 850 -10.12 14.64 11.52
CA ALA A 850 -10.29 15.95 12.14
C ALA A 850 -10.33 15.91 13.69
N MET A 851 -10.65 14.75 14.28
CA MET A 851 -10.75 14.59 15.74
C MET A 851 -9.43 14.19 16.41
N SER A 852 -8.45 13.69 15.65
CA SER A 852 -7.19 13.19 16.21
C SER A 852 -5.99 13.95 15.66
N PRO A 853 -5.17 14.61 16.52
CA PRO A 853 -3.94 15.27 16.07
C PRO A 853 -2.92 14.29 15.50
N ARG A 854 -3.06 12.97 15.75
CA ARG A 854 -2.21 11.91 15.18
C ARG A 854 -2.62 11.53 13.77
N ALA A 855 -3.82 11.88 13.34
CA ALA A 855 -4.32 11.47 12.04
C ALA A 855 -3.68 12.23 10.87
N ALA A 856 -3.01 13.36 11.13
CA ALA A 856 -2.12 14.01 10.16
C ALA A 856 -0.97 13.08 9.73
N LEU A 857 -0.49 12.20 10.63
CA LEU A 857 0.55 11.20 10.33
C LEU A 857 0.13 10.24 9.22
N TRP A 858 -1.16 9.89 9.16
CA TRP A 858 -1.69 9.07 8.05
C TRP A 858 -1.52 9.79 6.71
N ALA A 859 -1.86 11.09 6.64
CA ALA A 859 -1.77 11.85 5.41
C ALA A 859 -0.31 12.00 4.95
N GLU A 860 0.58 12.41 5.86
CA GLU A 860 2.02 12.57 5.58
C GLU A 860 2.66 11.24 5.15
N SER A 861 2.48 10.17 5.91
CA SER A 861 3.05 8.86 5.57
C SER A 861 2.47 8.26 4.29
N THR A 862 1.17 8.47 4.01
CA THR A 862 0.57 8.08 2.73
C THR A 862 1.17 8.89 1.58
N HIS A 863 1.43 10.19 1.76
CA HIS A 863 2.08 11.03 0.74
C HIS A 863 3.51 10.56 0.47
N GLU A 864 4.27 10.20 1.49
CA GLU A 864 5.62 9.66 1.35
C GLU A 864 5.64 8.29 0.66
N LEU A 865 4.69 7.40 1.01
CA LEU A 865 4.53 6.13 0.33
C LEU A 865 4.15 6.32 -1.15
N ILE A 866 3.24 7.27 -1.43
CA ILE A 866 2.90 7.63 -2.81
C ILE A 866 4.13 8.16 -3.54
N ASP A 867 4.98 8.93 -2.87
CA ASP A 867 6.20 9.47 -3.48
C ASP A 867 7.19 8.40 -3.87
N VAL A 868 7.49 7.47 -2.97
CA VAL A 868 8.43 6.37 -3.24
C VAL A 868 7.92 5.48 -4.37
N MET A 869 6.61 5.26 -4.45
CA MET A 869 6.04 4.27 -5.37
C MET A 869 5.63 4.84 -6.73
N PHE A 870 5.07 6.05 -6.81
CA PHE A 870 4.35 6.53 -8.01
C PHE A 870 5.00 7.72 -8.72
N ARG A 871 6.04 8.34 -8.14
CA ARG A 871 6.69 9.50 -8.76
C ARG A 871 7.30 9.13 -10.10
N SER A 872 7.26 10.10 -10.99
CA SER A 872 7.82 9.94 -12.33
C SER A 872 8.58 11.19 -12.75
N HIS A 873 9.59 10.99 -13.59
CA HIS A 873 10.37 12.07 -14.17
C HIS A 873 10.58 11.86 -15.67
N LYS A 874 11.16 12.87 -16.32
CA LYS A 874 11.41 12.86 -17.77
C LYS A 874 12.89 12.56 -18.03
N VAL A 875 13.18 11.42 -18.68
CA VAL A 875 14.53 11.03 -19.12
C VAL A 875 14.59 11.05 -20.64
N GLY A 876 15.49 11.85 -21.22
CA GLY A 876 15.66 11.92 -22.67
C GLY A 876 14.39 12.33 -23.44
N GLY A 877 13.46 13.03 -22.79
CA GLY A 877 12.17 13.43 -23.37
C GLY A 877 11.00 12.48 -23.10
N THR A 878 11.24 11.29 -22.52
CA THR A 878 10.22 10.28 -22.22
C THR A 878 9.96 10.22 -20.73
N TRP A 879 8.70 10.06 -20.33
CA TRP A 879 8.33 9.89 -18.92
C TRP A 879 8.60 8.47 -18.45
N THR A 880 9.19 8.34 -17.26
CA THR A 880 9.55 7.08 -16.63
C THR A 880 9.26 7.15 -15.14
N PHE A 881 8.76 6.05 -14.56
CA PHE A 881 8.60 5.91 -13.11
C PHE A 881 9.96 5.93 -12.41
N ASP A 882 10.01 6.52 -11.23
CA ASP A 882 11.20 6.58 -10.38
C ASP A 882 11.53 5.18 -9.83
N SER A 883 10.53 4.47 -9.34
CA SER A 883 10.66 3.07 -8.90
C SER A 883 10.36 2.09 -10.05
N PRO A 884 11.30 1.20 -10.41
CA PRO A 884 11.04 0.12 -11.37
C PRO A 884 10.10 -0.95 -10.79
N HIS A 885 9.87 -0.96 -9.48
CA HIS A 885 9.11 -1.99 -8.77
C HIS A 885 7.60 -1.77 -8.81
N PHE A 886 7.15 -0.53 -8.99
CA PHE A 886 5.72 -0.20 -9.02
C PHE A 886 4.94 -0.93 -10.11
N ARG A 887 5.52 -1.04 -11.31
CA ARG A 887 4.93 -1.81 -12.41
C ARG A 887 4.79 -3.28 -12.03
N ALA A 888 5.85 -3.88 -11.47
CA ALA A 888 5.81 -5.28 -11.06
C ALA A 888 4.76 -5.53 -9.96
N ALA A 889 4.69 -4.64 -8.97
CA ALA A 889 3.67 -4.69 -7.92
C ALA A 889 2.25 -4.61 -8.50
N THR A 890 2.04 -3.72 -9.48
CA THR A 890 0.75 -3.57 -10.17
C THR A 890 0.35 -4.86 -10.89
N HIS A 891 1.25 -5.44 -11.70
CA HIS A 891 0.98 -6.72 -12.37
C HIS A 891 0.77 -7.88 -11.39
N ALA A 892 1.43 -7.86 -10.23
CA ALA A 892 1.25 -8.89 -9.20
C ALA A 892 -0.15 -8.81 -8.62
N THR A 893 -0.59 -7.59 -8.36
CA THR A 893 -1.91 -7.29 -7.82
C THR A 893 -3.01 -7.63 -8.83
N THR A 894 -2.89 -7.21 -10.09
CA THR A 894 -3.87 -7.53 -11.13
C THR A 894 -3.97 -9.03 -11.38
N LYS A 895 -2.84 -9.75 -11.41
CA LYS A 895 -2.83 -11.22 -11.52
C LYS A 895 -3.52 -11.88 -10.32
N LEU A 896 -3.12 -11.52 -9.09
CA LEU A 896 -3.73 -12.05 -7.88
C LEU A 896 -5.25 -11.84 -7.88
N LEU A 897 -5.71 -10.63 -8.17
CA LEU A 897 -7.14 -10.32 -8.23
C LEU A 897 -7.86 -11.14 -9.30
N ARG A 898 -7.29 -11.28 -10.50
CA ARG A 898 -7.87 -12.12 -11.57
C ARG A 898 -7.98 -13.58 -11.16
N ASP A 899 -6.94 -14.14 -10.55
CA ASP A 899 -6.92 -15.54 -10.13
C ASP A 899 -7.93 -15.79 -9.00
N ARG A 900 -8.00 -14.91 -8.00
CA ARG A 900 -9.00 -15.00 -6.92
C ARG A 900 -10.42 -14.88 -7.47
N ILE A 901 -10.67 -13.93 -8.37
CA ILE A 901 -11.98 -13.76 -9.01
C ILE A 901 -12.35 -15.02 -9.80
N ALA A 902 -11.43 -15.56 -10.59
CA ALA A 902 -11.68 -16.78 -11.36
C ALA A 902 -11.98 -18.00 -10.46
N GLU A 903 -11.25 -18.15 -9.35
CA GLU A 903 -11.49 -19.23 -8.38
C GLU A 903 -12.89 -19.13 -7.76
N HIS A 904 -13.29 -17.94 -7.31
CA HIS A 904 -14.60 -17.72 -6.68
C HIS A 904 -15.76 -17.69 -7.69
N ASP A 905 -15.53 -17.25 -8.91
CA ASP A 905 -16.50 -17.37 -10.02
C ASP A 905 -16.73 -18.85 -10.38
N ALA A 906 -15.67 -19.68 -10.36
CA ALA A 906 -15.79 -21.12 -10.60
C ALA A 906 -16.58 -21.85 -9.49
N LYS A 907 -16.50 -21.36 -8.25
CA LYS A 907 -17.31 -21.86 -7.11
C LYS A 907 -18.72 -21.27 -7.07
N GLY A 908 -18.97 -20.16 -7.78
CA GLY A 908 -20.23 -19.42 -7.73
C GLY A 908 -20.44 -18.63 -6.44
N ASP A 909 -19.39 -18.38 -5.66
CA ASP A 909 -19.44 -17.79 -4.32
C ASP A 909 -18.86 -16.37 -4.24
N ARG A 910 -18.46 -15.76 -5.37
CA ARG A 910 -17.81 -14.43 -5.41
C ARG A 910 -18.54 -13.34 -4.63
N VAL A 911 -19.87 -13.32 -4.67
CA VAL A 911 -20.65 -12.32 -3.92
C VAL A 911 -20.51 -12.54 -2.41
N GLN A 912 -20.70 -13.78 -1.94
CA GLN A 912 -20.51 -14.15 -0.54
C GLN A 912 -19.08 -13.87 -0.06
N TRP A 913 -18.09 -14.18 -0.90
CA TRP A 913 -16.69 -13.90 -0.60
C TRP A 913 -16.41 -12.41 -0.41
N LEU A 914 -16.87 -11.55 -1.34
CA LEU A 914 -16.64 -10.11 -1.30
C LEU A 914 -17.50 -9.35 -0.29
N GLU A 915 -18.70 -9.85 0.03
CA GLU A 915 -19.61 -9.21 1.00
C GLU A 915 -19.33 -9.63 2.44
N THR A 916 -18.83 -10.85 2.69
CA THR A 916 -18.74 -11.39 4.04
C THR A 916 -17.34 -11.93 4.37
N GLU A 917 -16.86 -12.91 3.61
CA GLU A 917 -15.65 -13.66 4.02
C GLU A 917 -14.37 -12.82 3.97
N LEU A 918 -14.15 -12.06 2.90
CA LEU A 918 -12.98 -11.20 2.76
C LEU A 918 -13.01 -10.03 3.76
N PRO A 919 -14.11 -9.26 3.89
CA PRO A 919 -14.21 -8.22 4.92
C PRO A 919 -13.97 -8.75 6.33
N GLN A 920 -14.55 -9.90 6.68
CA GLN A 920 -14.37 -10.50 8.01
C GLN A 920 -12.91 -10.91 8.24
N LYS A 921 -12.24 -11.54 7.26
CA LYS A 921 -10.82 -11.88 7.37
C LYS A 921 -9.92 -10.65 7.53
N ILE A 922 -10.25 -9.55 6.84
CA ILE A 922 -9.52 -8.28 6.98
C ILE A 922 -9.73 -7.70 8.39
N GLU A 923 -10.97 -7.70 8.88
CA GLU A 923 -11.30 -7.24 10.24
C GLU A 923 -10.62 -8.08 11.33
N ASP A 924 -10.70 -9.41 11.23
CA ASP A 924 -10.07 -10.35 12.15
C ASP A 924 -8.54 -10.16 12.20
N PHE A 925 -7.91 -9.92 11.04
CA PHE A 925 -6.47 -9.66 10.96
C PHE A 925 -6.09 -8.30 11.58
N LEU A 926 -6.78 -7.22 11.18
CA LEU A 926 -6.45 -5.86 11.61
C LEU A 926 -6.76 -5.60 13.08
N THR A 927 -7.69 -6.35 13.68
CA THR A 927 -8.05 -6.23 15.10
C THR A 927 -7.58 -7.38 15.97
N HIS A 928 -6.72 -8.24 15.43
CA HIS A 928 -6.18 -9.36 16.19
C HIS A 928 -5.41 -8.84 17.42
N PRO A 929 -5.56 -9.44 18.62
CA PRO A 929 -4.88 -8.97 19.83
C PRO A 929 -3.36 -8.84 19.66
N LEU A 930 -2.75 -9.77 18.91
CA LEU A 930 -1.32 -9.74 18.61
C LEU A 930 -0.91 -8.45 17.87
N LEU A 931 -1.62 -8.08 16.81
CA LEU A 931 -1.30 -6.89 16.03
C LEU A 931 -1.55 -5.61 16.85
N THR A 932 -2.69 -5.55 17.54
CA THR A 932 -3.06 -4.38 18.34
C THR A 932 -2.08 -4.12 19.49
N THR A 933 -1.73 -5.16 20.26
CA THR A 933 -0.76 -5.02 21.36
C THR A 933 0.66 -4.78 20.85
N ALA A 934 1.02 -5.27 19.66
CA ALA A 934 2.28 -4.91 19.01
C ALA A 934 2.33 -3.42 18.66
N ILE A 935 1.23 -2.85 18.13
CA ILE A 935 1.13 -1.41 17.85
C ILE A 935 1.22 -0.61 19.15
N ASP A 936 0.51 -1.01 20.21
CA ASP A 936 0.61 -0.36 21.54
C ASP A 936 2.05 -0.40 22.07
N PHE A 937 2.75 -1.52 21.90
CA PHE A 937 4.15 -1.65 22.28
C PHE A 937 5.05 -0.73 21.45
N VAL A 938 4.95 -0.77 20.12
CA VAL A 938 5.71 0.13 19.24
C VAL A 938 5.43 1.60 19.57
N GLU A 939 4.17 1.98 19.80
CA GLU A 939 3.82 3.34 20.21
C GLU A 939 4.46 3.70 21.55
N SER A 940 4.47 2.80 22.53
CA SER A 940 5.13 3.06 23.82
C SER A 940 6.62 3.41 23.67
N GLN A 941 7.30 2.82 22.67
CA GLN A 941 8.70 3.13 22.32
C GLN A 941 8.88 4.52 21.67
N THR A 942 7.80 5.15 21.21
CA THR A 942 7.82 6.48 20.57
C THR A 942 7.57 7.64 21.54
N THR A 943 6.93 7.37 22.70
CA THR A 943 6.44 8.42 23.61
C THR A 943 7.50 9.08 24.52
N ALA A 944 8.77 8.70 24.41
CA ALA A 944 9.91 9.40 24.99
C ALA A 944 11.18 9.05 24.18
N GLY A 945 11.95 10.05 23.74
CA GLY A 945 13.02 9.87 22.75
C GLY A 945 14.11 8.83 23.05
N ALA A 946 14.71 8.34 21.94
CA ALA A 946 15.84 7.42 21.76
C ALA A 946 15.54 5.99 21.24
N PRO A 947 14.57 5.21 21.76
CA PRO A 947 14.39 3.80 21.36
C PRO A 947 14.02 3.59 19.88
N ARG A 948 13.03 4.35 19.37
CA ARG A 948 12.59 4.27 17.96
C ARG A 948 13.71 4.60 16.98
N ALA A 949 14.41 5.72 17.19
CA ALA A 949 15.47 6.17 16.29
C ALA A 949 16.64 5.17 16.21
N ALA A 950 16.95 4.51 17.33
CA ALA A 950 17.95 3.44 17.35
C ALA A 950 17.52 2.24 16.49
N PHE A 951 16.25 1.85 16.58
CA PHE A 951 15.68 0.74 15.80
C PHE A 951 15.66 1.07 14.30
N ASP A 952 15.21 2.26 13.92
CA ASP A 952 15.21 2.72 12.53
C ASP A 952 16.64 2.75 11.95
N LYS A 953 17.63 3.23 12.71
CA LYS A 953 19.05 3.19 12.30
C LYS A 953 19.59 1.77 12.13
N LEU A 954 19.24 0.86 13.04
CA LEU A 954 19.63 -0.54 12.95
C LEU A 954 19.10 -1.18 11.66
N LEU A 955 17.80 -1.04 11.41
CA LEU A 955 17.17 -1.59 10.21
C LEU A 955 17.69 -0.92 8.94
N HIS A 956 17.77 0.41 8.91
CA HIS A 956 18.30 1.14 7.76
C HIS A 956 19.74 0.70 7.44
N GLY A 957 20.61 0.55 8.44
CA GLY A 957 22.00 0.14 8.25
C GLY A 957 22.19 -1.27 7.68
N VAL A 958 21.31 -2.22 8.01
CA VAL A 958 21.36 -3.60 7.45
C VAL A 958 20.58 -3.74 6.14
N MET A 959 19.65 -2.82 5.86
CA MET A 959 18.83 -2.79 4.65
C MET A 959 19.37 -1.86 3.57
N ASP A 960 20.43 -1.09 3.84
CA ASP A 960 21.12 -0.27 2.86
C ASP A 960 22.15 -1.10 2.07
N GLY A 961 21.75 -1.54 0.88
CA GLY A 961 22.60 -2.31 -0.03
C GLY A 961 23.85 -1.56 -0.53
N ALA A 962 23.89 -0.23 -0.42
CA ALA A 962 25.07 0.55 -0.81
C ALA A 962 26.18 0.51 0.24
N SER A 963 25.82 0.53 1.54
CA SER A 963 26.80 0.48 2.64
C SER A 963 27.13 -0.94 3.11
N SER A 964 26.16 -1.85 3.07
CA SER A 964 26.30 -3.20 3.64
C SER A 964 25.78 -4.31 2.69
N PRO A 965 26.42 -4.55 1.53
CA PRO A 965 25.89 -5.43 0.48
C PRO A 965 25.68 -6.88 0.91
N GLU A 966 26.55 -7.44 1.75
CA GLU A 966 26.42 -8.82 2.26
C GLU A 966 25.29 -8.96 3.29
N ALA A 967 25.16 -7.99 4.20
CA ALA A 967 24.07 -7.92 5.16
C ALA A 967 22.73 -7.80 4.42
N TYR A 968 22.67 -6.92 3.43
CA TYR A 968 21.51 -6.69 2.58
C TYR A 968 21.07 -7.96 1.84
N ALA A 969 22.01 -8.66 1.20
CA ALA A 969 21.74 -9.94 0.54
C ALA A 969 21.23 -11.00 1.52
N THR A 970 21.84 -11.08 2.71
CA THR A 970 21.44 -12.01 3.77
C THR A 970 20.03 -11.72 4.27
N MET A 971 19.67 -10.45 4.48
CA MET A 971 18.33 -10.05 4.91
C MET A 971 17.26 -10.38 3.87
N ARG A 972 17.54 -10.17 2.58
CA ARG A 972 16.62 -10.53 1.48
C ARG A 972 16.40 -12.04 1.37
N ILE A 973 17.48 -12.82 1.43
CA ILE A 973 17.42 -14.29 1.41
C ILE A 973 16.67 -14.81 2.64
N ALA A 974 16.95 -14.26 3.82
CA ALA A 974 16.26 -14.65 5.05
C ALA A 974 14.76 -14.33 5.00
N ALA A 975 14.38 -13.14 4.50
CA ALA A 975 12.98 -12.77 4.34
C ALA A 975 12.26 -13.69 3.35
N ALA A 976 12.87 -13.98 2.19
CA ALA A 976 12.30 -14.91 1.22
C ALA A 976 12.17 -16.33 1.79
N ASP A 977 13.16 -16.81 2.53
CA ASP A 977 13.11 -18.13 3.14
C ASP A 977 12.07 -18.22 4.25
N LEU A 978 11.85 -17.16 5.03
CA LEU A 978 10.77 -17.09 6.03
C LEU A 978 9.38 -17.17 5.36
N VAL A 979 9.17 -16.48 4.24
CA VAL A 979 7.93 -16.58 3.46
C VAL A 979 7.73 -17.98 2.88
N GLN A 980 8.81 -18.70 2.54
CA GLN A 980 8.74 -20.12 2.15
C GLN A 980 8.53 -21.06 3.33
N LEU A 981 8.99 -20.72 4.54
CA LEU A 981 8.74 -21.52 5.72
C LEU A 981 7.30 -21.34 6.20
N ALA A 982 6.70 -20.17 6.04
CA ALA A 982 5.34 -19.88 6.47
C ALA A 982 4.26 -20.80 5.85
N ILE A 983 4.55 -21.52 4.77
CA ILE A 983 3.64 -22.50 4.17
C ILE A 983 3.76 -23.91 4.78
N ASP A 984 4.74 -24.14 5.65
CA ASP A 984 5.00 -25.40 6.35
C ASP A 984 4.20 -25.50 7.66
N ASP A 985 2.88 -25.59 7.50
CA ASP A 985 1.94 -25.67 8.63
C ASP A 985 2.25 -26.81 9.62
N PRO A 986 2.56 -28.05 9.18
CA PRO A 986 2.72 -29.17 10.12
C PRO A 986 3.84 -28.97 11.14
N ASP A 987 4.98 -28.41 10.71
CA ASP A 987 6.12 -28.18 11.58
C ASP A 987 6.02 -26.86 12.35
N LEU A 988 5.61 -25.78 11.69
CA LEU A 988 5.51 -24.48 12.35
C LEU A 988 4.42 -24.42 13.41
N VAL A 989 3.30 -25.14 13.25
CA VAL A 989 2.25 -25.16 14.27
C VAL A 989 2.72 -25.83 15.56
N ALA A 990 3.50 -26.92 15.47
CA ALA A 990 4.05 -27.57 16.65
C ALA A 990 5.03 -26.66 17.39
N ILE A 991 5.93 -26.00 16.64
CA ILE A 991 6.90 -25.05 17.21
C ILE A 991 6.19 -23.82 17.78
N ALA A 992 5.15 -23.30 17.11
CA ALA A 992 4.35 -22.19 17.60
C ALA A 992 3.69 -22.55 18.93
N ARG A 993 3.03 -23.69 19.05
CA ARG A 993 2.38 -24.12 20.31
C ARG A 993 3.37 -24.21 21.46
N MET A 994 4.53 -24.82 21.22
CA MET A 994 5.61 -24.87 22.20
C MET A 994 6.07 -23.46 22.60
N ALA A 995 6.35 -22.58 21.64
CA ALA A 995 6.74 -21.19 21.92
C ALA A 995 5.66 -20.44 22.71
N GLY A 996 4.38 -20.67 22.39
CA GLY A 996 3.23 -20.13 23.12
C GLY A 996 3.22 -20.57 24.58
N HIS A 997 3.50 -21.85 24.85
CA HIS A 997 3.63 -22.38 26.21
C HIS A 997 4.79 -21.77 26.99
N LEU A 998 5.95 -21.57 26.35
CA LEU A 998 7.14 -20.98 26.99
C LEU A 998 6.95 -19.49 27.34
N LEU A 999 6.12 -18.79 26.57
CA LEU A 999 5.77 -17.38 26.78
C LEU A 999 4.54 -17.18 27.68
N ALA A 1000 3.92 -18.26 28.16
CA ALA A 1000 2.73 -18.18 28.99
C ALA A 1000 3.01 -17.41 30.29
N GLN A 1001 2.02 -16.66 30.77
CA GLN A 1001 2.19 -15.76 31.92
C GLN A 1001 2.48 -16.47 33.24
N ASP A 1002 2.14 -17.76 33.36
CA ASP A 1002 2.48 -18.60 34.51
C ASP A 1002 3.95 -19.05 34.49
N LYS A 1003 4.66 -18.87 33.37
CA LYS A 1003 6.10 -19.08 33.24
C LYS A 1003 6.85 -17.80 33.54
N THR A 1004 7.92 -17.91 34.33
CA THR A 1004 8.79 -16.76 34.66
C THR A 1004 10.03 -16.66 33.76
N TYR A 1005 10.15 -17.49 32.73
CA TYR A 1005 11.39 -17.61 31.93
C TYR A 1005 11.80 -16.28 31.30
N LEU A 1006 10.93 -15.72 30.45
CA LEU A 1006 11.21 -14.48 29.76
C LEU A 1006 11.50 -13.30 30.71
N PRO A 1007 10.66 -12.98 31.72
CA PRO A 1007 10.96 -11.85 32.61
C PRO A 1007 12.25 -12.05 33.41
N THR A 1008 12.57 -13.28 33.85
CA THR A 1008 13.84 -13.56 34.53
C THR A 1008 15.04 -13.35 33.62
N GLN A 1009 15.02 -13.86 32.39
CA GLN A 1009 16.14 -13.69 31.45
C GLN A 1009 16.29 -12.23 30.99
N LEU A 1010 15.19 -11.51 30.74
CA LEU A 1010 15.24 -10.08 30.38
C LEU A 1010 15.81 -9.23 31.50
N ALA A 1011 15.42 -9.49 32.76
CA ALA A 1011 15.95 -8.79 33.92
C ALA A 1011 17.46 -9.02 34.09
N LEU A 1012 17.94 -10.26 33.91
CA LEU A 1012 19.37 -10.55 33.91
C LEU A 1012 20.07 -9.82 32.75
N LEU A 1013 19.55 -9.93 31.53
CA LEU A 1013 20.14 -9.32 30.34
C LEU A 1013 20.28 -7.80 30.49
N ALA A 1014 19.27 -7.12 31.01
CA ALA A 1014 19.32 -5.69 31.27
C ALA A 1014 20.43 -5.32 32.27
N LYS A 1015 20.60 -6.09 33.35
CA LYS A 1015 21.68 -5.88 34.33
C LYS A 1015 23.07 -6.17 33.75
N LEU A 1016 23.21 -7.25 32.98
CA LEU A 1016 24.46 -7.62 32.29
C LEU A 1016 24.87 -6.55 31.26
N HIS A 1017 23.92 -6.10 30.46
CA HIS A 1017 24.11 -5.07 29.45
C HIS A 1017 24.51 -3.72 30.08
N ALA A 1018 23.84 -3.32 31.17
CA ALA A 1018 24.17 -2.09 31.89
C ALA A 1018 25.61 -2.09 32.44
N ALA A 1019 26.16 -3.25 32.81
CA ALA A 1019 27.55 -3.40 33.24
C ALA A 1019 28.57 -3.52 32.08
N ASP A 1020 28.10 -3.74 30.84
CA ASP A 1020 28.92 -3.95 29.65
C ASP A 1020 29.36 -2.63 29.01
N THR A 1021 29.95 -1.72 29.80
CA THR A 1021 30.38 -0.39 29.35
C THR A 1021 31.41 -0.41 28.22
N ASP A 1022 32.15 -1.51 28.08
CA ASP A 1022 33.25 -1.69 27.12
C ASP A 1022 32.81 -2.50 25.89
N ALA A 1023 31.51 -2.83 25.77
CA ALA A 1023 30.92 -3.67 24.73
C ALA A 1023 31.55 -5.07 24.59
N THR A 1024 32.18 -5.58 25.65
CA THR A 1024 32.83 -6.90 25.68
C THR A 1024 31.80 -8.01 25.45
N LEU A 1025 30.66 -7.97 26.16
CA LEU A 1025 29.59 -8.96 26.00
C LEU A 1025 28.91 -8.82 24.64
N THR A 1026 28.63 -7.58 24.22
CA THR A 1026 28.02 -7.28 22.91
C THR A 1026 28.86 -7.86 21.76
N ASN A 1027 30.17 -7.62 21.77
CA ASN A 1027 31.10 -8.13 20.76
C ASN A 1027 31.24 -9.66 20.80
N LEU A 1028 31.19 -10.26 21.99
CA LEU A 1028 31.19 -11.72 22.14
C LEU A 1028 29.93 -12.34 21.52
N VAL A 1029 28.76 -11.73 21.74
CA VAL A 1029 27.50 -12.16 21.12
C VAL A 1029 27.54 -12.01 19.60
N ALA A 1030 28.09 -10.92 19.06
CA ALA A 1030 28.26 -10.77 17.62
C ALA A 1030 29.10 -11.91 17.03
N ARG A 1031 30.20 -12.30 17.71
CA ARG A 1031 31.06 -13.42 17.26
C ARG A 1031 30.35 -14.77 17.25
N LEU A 1032 29.38 -15.01 18.13
CA LEU A 1032 28.58 -16.24 18.15
C LEU A 1032 27.91 -16.51 16.78
N PHE A 1033 27.43 -15.44 16.13
CA PHE A 1033 26.74 -15.50 14.84
C PHE A 1033 27.66 -15.23 13.65
N THR A 1034 28.97 -15.44 13.81
CA THR A 1034 29.92 -15.38 12.70
C THR A 1034 30.46 -16.78 12.40
N GLN A 1035 30.93 -16.97 11.17
CA GLN A 1035 31.49 -18.23 10.72
C GLN A 1035 32.85 -18.49 11.39
N HIS A 1036 33.00 -19.65 12.04
CA HIS A 1036 34.18 -19.96 12.87
C HIS A 1036 35.35 -20.58 12.08
N ASP A 1037 35.06 -21.45 11.11
CA ASP A 1037 36.06 -22.07 10.23
C ASP A 1037 35.50 -22.22 8.82
N PRO A 1038 35.72 -21.23 7.92
CA PRO A 1038 35.17 -21.28 6.58
C PRO A 1038 35.70 -22.39 5.68
N ALA A 1039 36.85 -22.96 6.00
CA ALA A 1039 37.46 -24.03 5.21
C ALA A 1039 36.92 -25.41 5.62
N ALA A 1040 36.80 -25.65 6.92
CA ALA A 1040 36.33 -26.94 7.45
C ALA A 1040 34.81 -27.02 7.55
N ASP A 1041 34.15 -25.95 8.00
CA ASP A 1041 32.71 -25.89 8.28
C ASP A 1041 32.04 -24.68 7.60
N PRO A 1042 31.91 -24.72 6.25
CA PRO A 1042 31.34 -23.61 5.49
C PRO A 1042 29.89 -23.32 5.88
N GLY A 1043 29.56 -22.05 6.18
CA GLY A 1043 28.22 -21.58 6.50
C GLY A 1043 27.75 -21.88 7.93
N ILE A 1044 28.61 -22.46 8.77
CA ILE A 1044 28.30 -22.80 10.16
C ILE A 1044 28.81 -21.72 11.10
N SER A 1045 27.88 -21.10 11.83
CA SER A 1045 28.20 -20.12 12.88
C SER A 1045 28.93 -20.77 14.06
N ALA A 1046 29.69 -19.98 14.82
CA ALA A 1046 30.39 -20.49 15.99
C ALA A 1046 29.44 -21.08 17.04
N ILE A 1047 28.27 -20.46 17.25
CA ILE A 1047 27.26 -20.99 18.17
C ILE A 1047 26.68 -22.32 17.69
N SER A 1048 26.41 -22.46 16.38
CA SER A 1048 25.96 -23.73 15.80
C SER A 1048 27.01 -24.82 15.99
N ALA A 1049 28.28 -24.54 15.71
CA ALA A 1049 29.36 -25.50 15.88
C ALA A 1049 29.54 -25.97 17.34
N VAL A 1050 29.35 -25.06 18.31
CA VAL A 1050 29.35 -25.40 19.73
C VAL A 1050 28.12 -26.23 20.10
N ALA A 1051 26.93 -25.84 19.65
CA ALA A 1051 25.69 -26.54 19.93
C ALA A 1051 25.70 -27.96 19.34
N ASP A 1052 26.11 -28.12 18.09
CA ASP A 1052 26.24 -29.41 17.41
C ASP A 1052 27.28 -30.29 18.11
N GLY A 1053 28.44 -29.73 18.46
CA GLY A 1053 29.51 -30.48 19.14
C GLY A 1053 29.13 -30.93 20.55
N ILE A 1054 28.35 -30.14 21.29
CA ILE A 1054 27.80 -30.53 22.60
C ILE A 1054 26.69 -31.57 22.41
N GLY A 1055 25.77 -31.34 21.48
CA GLY A 1055 24.65 -32.23 21.30
C GLY A 1055 25.02 -33.59 20.70
N ASP A 1056 26.06 -33.68 19.87
CA ASP A 1056 26.63 -34.97 19.45
C ASP A 1056 27.15 -35.81 20.64
N VAL A 1057 27.50 -35.15 21.75
CA VAL A 1057 27.89 -35.78 23.01
C VAL A 1057 26.67 -36.15 23.86
N ASP A 1058 25.64 -35.30 23.89
CA ASP A 1058 24.45 -35.41 24.76
C ASP A 1058 23.23 -36.12 24.12
N ARG A 1059 23.29 -36.42 22.82
CA ARG A 1059 22.24 -37.14 22.10
C ARG A 1059 22.06 -38.58 22.60
N VAL A 1060 20.97 -39.25 22.23
CA VAL A 1060 20.63 -40.59 22.76
C VAL A 1060 21.69 -41.62 22.42
N HIS A 1061 22.26 -41.52 21.22
CA HIS A 1061 23.31 -42.40 20.72
C HIS A 1061 24.59 -41.62 20.38
N PRO A 1062 25.43 -41.24 21.37
CA PRO A 1062 26.67 -40.49 21.13
C PRO A 1062 27.61 -41.29 20.21
N GLY A 1063 28.12 -40.66 19.15
CA GLY A 1063 28.89 -41.38 18.13
C GLY A 1063 29.14 -40.57 16.85
N PRO A 1064 29.57 -41.20 15.75
CA PRO A 1064 29.85 -40.51 14.49
C PRO A 1064 28.62 -39.73 13.97
N PRO A 1065 28.85 -38.68 13.16
CA PRO A 1065 27.79 -37.78 12.72
C PRO A 1065 26.71 -38.54 11.95
N ALA A 1066 25.49 -38.41 12.44
CA ALA A 1066 24.25 -38.91 11.86
C ALA A 1066 23.21 -37.79 11.98
N PRO A 1067 22.20 -37.70 11.10
CA PRO A 1067 21.11 -36.75 11.27
C PRO A 1067 20.48 -36.93 12.66
N TRP A 1068 20.24 -35.82 13.36
CA TRP A 1068 19.61 -35.87 14.67
C TRP A 1068 18.13 -36.21 14.54
N LEU A 1069 17.66 -37.14 15.36
CA LEU A 1069 16.25 -37.48 15.48
C LEU A 1069 15.56 -36.64 16.56
N ALA A 1070 14.24 -36.70 16.61
CA ALA A 1070 13.44 -36.02 17.63
C ALA A 1070 13.90 -36.37 19.06
N GLU A 1071 14.22 -37.63 19.31
CA GLU A 1071 14.71 -38.12 20.60
C GLU A 1071 16.07 -37.53 20.99
N ASP A 1072 16.93 -37.25 20.00
CA ASP A 1072 18.24 -36.64 20.21
C ASP A 1072 18.09 -35.19 20.66
N TYR A 1073 17.27 -34.39 19.97
CA TYR A 1073 16.96 -33.03 20.39
C TYR A 1073 16.39 -33.00 21.81
N GLY A 1074 15.39 -33.85 22.10
CA GLY A 1074 14.81 -33.96 23.44
C GLY A 1074 15.84 -34.36 24.50
N SER A 1075 16.75 -35.28 24.18
CA SER A 1075 17.85 -35.70 25.07
C SER A 1075 18.80 -34.56 25.38
N THR A 1076 19.26 -33.84 24.34
CA THR A 1076 20.19 -32.73 24.49
C THR A 1076 19.60 -31.62 25.35
N PHE A 1077 18.37 -31.17 25.07
CA PHE A 1077 17.71 -30.14 25.85
C PHE A 1077 17.53 -30.52 27.33
N ARG A 1078 17.10 -31.77 27.60
CA ARG A 1078 16.98 -32.27 28.98
C ARG A 1078 18.33 -32.43 29.68
N SER A 1079 19.36 -32.93 28.99
CA SER A 1079 20.70 -33.11 29.55
C SER A 1079 21.28 -31.76 30.00
N VAL A 1080 21.18 -30.74 29.15
CA VAL A 1080 21.59 -29.38 29.47
C VAL A 1080 20.73 -28.81 30.61
N GLY A 1081 19.41 -29.00 30.57
CA GLY A 1081 18.51 -28.57 31.64
C GLY A 1081 18.86 -29.16 33.01
N VAL A 1082 19.10 -30.47 33.08
CA VAL A 1082 19.55 -31.19 34.29
C VAL A 1082 20.90 -30.66 34.77
N PHE A 1083 21.82 -30.35 33.85
CA PHE A 1083 23.11 -29.78 34.22
C PHE A 1083 22.97 -28.40 34.89
N LEU A 1084 22.06 -27.55 34.41
CA LEU A 1084 21.83 -26.23 34.99
C LEU A 1084 21.20 -26.30 36.40
N HIS A 1085 20.52 -27.39 36.73
CA HIS A 1085 19.93 -27.62 38.05
C HIS A 1085 20.79 -28.40 39.05
N GLU A 1086 21.76 -29.18 38.58
CA GLU A 1086 22.45 -30.14 39.46
C GLU A 1086 23.36 -29.46 40.49
N GLU A 1087 23.03 -29.57 41.78
CA GLU A 1087 23.67 -28.79 42.86
C GLU A 1087 25.15 -29.12 43.08
N LYS A 1088 25.54 -30.39 42.93
CA LYS A 1088 26.89 -30.83 43.32
C LYS A 1088 27.89 -30.74 42.18
N ARG A 1089 27.42 -30.93 40.95
CA ARG A 1089 28.26 -31.11 39.76
C ARG A 1089 27.82 -30.23 38.58
N GLY A 1090 26.69 -29.55 38.73
CA GLY A 1090 26.10 -28.67 37.75
C GLY A 1090 26.55 -27.23 37.88
N MET A 1091 25.85 -26.34 37.16
CA MET A 1091 26.13 -24.90 37.20
C MET A 1091 26.01 -24.25 38.60
N PRO A 1092 25.10 -24.66 39.50
CA PRO A 1092 25.01 -24.10 40.86
C PRO A 1092 26.29 -24.28 41.69
N ARG A 1093 27.07 -25.34 41.43
CA ARG A 1093 28.37 -25.54 42.09
C ARG A 1093 29.38 -24.46 41.69
N PHE A 1094 29.39 -24.06 40.41
CA PHE A 1094 30.25 -22.97 39.93
C PHE A 1094 29.86 -21.64 40.58
N ILE A 1095 28.57 -21.34 40.67
CA ILE A 1095 28.06 -20.16 41.38
C ILE A 1095 28.52 -20.17 42.84
N THR A 1096 28.42 -21.32 43.52
CA THR A 1096 28.86 -21.46 44.92
C THR A 1096 30.36 -21.18 45.08
N ILE A 1097 31.19 -21.61 44.12
CA ILE A 1097 32.63 -21.31 44.11
C ILE A 1097 32.87 -19.81 43.95
N ILE A 1098 32.14 -19.15 43.06
CA ILE A 1098 32.23 -17.69 42.86
C ILE A 1098 31.73 -16.95 44.11
N LYS A 1099 30.63 -17.37 44.74
CA LYS A 1099 30.16 -16.78 46.01
C LYS A 1099 31.17 -16.94 47.14
N GLY A 1100 31.87 -18.07 47.18
CA GLY A 1100 32.94 -18.34 48.14
C GLY A 1100 34.29 -17.69 47.81
N ARG A 1101 34.33 -16.76 46.85
CA ARG A 1101 35.53 -16.01 46.50
C ARG A 1101 35.99 -15.15 47.68
N ASP A 1102 37.27 -15.25 48.01
CA ASP A 1102 37.97 -14.33 48.90
C ASP A 1102 38.84 -13.46 47.97
N LEU A 1103 38.27 -12.34 47.49
CA LEU A 1103 38.89 -11.46 46.48
C LEU A 1103 39.82 -10.42 47.11
#